data_AF-Z9JEZ1-F1
#
_entry.id   AF-Z9JEZ1-F1
#
_cell.length_a   1.000
_cell.length_b   1.000
_cell.length_c   1.000
_cell.angle_alpha   90.00
_cell.angle_beta   90.00
_cell.angle_gamma   90.00
#
_symmetry.space_group_name_H-M   'P 1'
#
loop_
_entity.id
_entity.type
_entity.pdbx_description
1 polymer ?
#
loop_
_entity_poly.entity_id
_entity_poly.type
_entity_poly.pdbx_seq_one_letter_code
_entity_poly.pdbx_strand_id
1 'polypeptide(L)'
;GDGIKHASGWIKSDDGLLVLDRNGNGHIDDGSELFGADTLLANGQKATSGFEALRDLDSNGDGVFDAGDTRFTDVRVWRDLNQDGRSQTNELFTLSSLGIASIALTPTDTQRVNLNDGNFIDGRGTYTRSDGRTGVVGNLQLGLDHFYRDYNGAHAQVTVSEAARALPAITGSGAVRDLQEAASQSPALLAAVQALLSGTTPGTLRAALDQVIALWADTSTMRSSEERLEASGDMQRNVYYQWFVPAAVIAQGQEAVQTWTQQQHARLGPIIGILEKFNGSTLVSDHNGQISMGGQIFSWNRVVHPDGHGEEVMTFRFLPEQFDPLIDPFTKAYAHLKESIYIRLVLQQRLSDYLSGLTMTYHHGVMGWDASGVHAKLDDTWQHNKAQALQDAMDLYRYGSDALAGSDWKPLDTLRDMIDRTAAAPDGIQALKEAGTPFVSGDLEGSAAADIMFGDAGANTLSGGAGDDVLSGGGGDDTLYGGEGNDILRGDAGNDLLYGSSQNNTYLFNQGDGHDTLVDQGGSDTIVFGTGIAASDIRGWLQGQDVVLDLGNGHDSIRFKNRVNSDGGRDTRTDIEQITFADGTVWTGKTLNDMALTTQGTSGNDTLQGWQGRDTMLGGAGDDTLSGRGGDDVLLGGDGNDLLDGGSGSNRLEGGAGNDVLKVSAYYSSDNVLSGGTGDDTLYGSNNSDTYLFEKGDGHDTIVEQGGTDKLVLGAGIVASDVKVLREGQDVVLDLGNGHDSIRLKDWLTSDGYRSSTAHIEQIVFADGTVWTGETLSDIGLTTVGTSGDNTLQGWQGRDILLGGAGDDVLSGGAGTNRL
;
A
#
# COMPACT_ATOMS: atom_id res chain seq x y z
N GLY A 1 29.64 19.66 -30.95
CA GLY A 1 29.86 18.82 -29.74
C GLY A 1 30.63 17.55 -30.08
N ASP A 2 30.73 16.60 -29.14
CA ASP A 2 31.50 15.33 -29.24
C ASP A 2 30.78 14.19 -30.00
N GLY A 3 29.56 14.46 -30.49
CA GLY A 3 28.73 13.54 -31.25
C GLY A 3 27.87 12.60 -30.38
N ILE A 4 28.00 12.64 -29.05
CA ILE A 4 27.17 11.83 -28.14
C ILE A 4 25.81 12.51 -28.01
N LYS A 5 24.73 11.74 -28.16
CA LYS A 5 23.38 12.28 -27.96
C LYS A 5 23.01 12.24 -26.49
N HIS A 6 22.40 13.32 -26.02
CA HIS A 6 21.86 13.48 -24.68
C HIS A 6 20.36 13.66 -24.77
N ALA A 7 19.61 13.10 -23.81
CA ALA A 7 18.23 13.53 -23.63
C ALA A 7 18.24 14.90 -22.95
N SER A 8 17.63 15.89 -23.59
CA SER A 8 17.52 17.24 -23.06
C SER A 8 16.09 17.74 -23.16
N GLY A 9 15.73 18.67 -22.29
CA GLY A 9 14.62 19.57 -22.58
C GLY A 9 14.92 20.32 -23.88
N TRP A 10 13.87 20.70 -24.60
CA TRP A 10 14.01 21.38 -25.89
C TRP A 10 12.95 22.45 -26.07
N ILE A 11 13.26 23.45 -26.90
CA ILE A 11 12.26 24.44 -27.28
C ILE A 11 11.18 23.80 -28.16
N LYS A 12 9.93 24.25 -28.02
CA LYS A 12 8.86 23.83 -28.93
C LYS A 12 9.10 24.43 -30.32
N SER A 13 8.55 23.77 -31.35
CA SER A 13 8.69 24.21 -32.75
C SER A 13 8.06 25.56 -33.06
N ASP A 14 7.21 26.09 -32.16
CA ASP A 14 6.65 27.43 -32.28
C ASP A 14 7.60 28.54 -31.79
N ASP A 15 8.68 28.21 -31.09
CA ASP A 15 9.77 29.12 -30.73
C ASP A 15 11.03 28.84 -31.58
N GLY A 16 12.13 29.55 -31.32
CA GLY A 16 13.39 29.35 -32.04
C GLY A 16 14.63 29.86 -31.31
N LEU A 17 15.78 29.25 -31.58
CA LEU A 17 17.08 29.65 -31.06
C LEU A 17 17.74 30.67 -31.99
N LEU A 18 18.37 31.71 -31.45
CA LEU A 18 19.25 32.58 -32.24
C LEU A 18 20.55 31.84 -32.54
N VAL A 19 20.95 31.85 -33.81
CA VAL A 19 22.14 31.16 -34.31
C VAL A 19 22.90 32.00 -35.34
N LEU A 20 24.20 31.76 -35.45
CA LEU A 20 25.08 32.38 -36.43
C LEU A 20 26.11 31.35 -36.92
N ASP A 21 26.13 31.10 -38.22
CA ASP A 21 27.18 30.31 -38.86
C ASP A 21 28.51 31.08 -38.74
N ARG A 22 29.36 30.66 -37.81
CA ARG A 22 30.60 31.36 -37.46
C ARG A 22 31.79 30.84 -38.24
N ASN A 23 31.71 29.60 -38.71
CA ASN A 23 32.79 28.96 -39.46
C ASN A 23 32.63 29.15 -40.99
N GLY A 24 31.48 29.66 -41.44
CA GLY A 24 31.16 29.98 -42.83
C GLY A 24 30.87 28.76 -43.69
N ASN A 25 30.50 27.62 -43.10
CA ASN A 25 30.27 26.36 -43.82
C ASN A 25 28.84 26.23 -44.38
N GLY A 26 27.94 27.18 -44.07
CA GLY A 26 26.55 27.19 -44.52
C GLY A 26 25.60 26.32 -43.69
N HIS A 27 26.07 25.78 -42.57
CA HIS A 27 25.35 24.90 -41.66
C HIS A 27 25.39 25.45 -40.22
N ILE A 28 24.47 24.98 -39.38
CA ILE A 28 24.52 25.19 -37.92
C ILE A 28 24.71 23.80 -37.32
N ASP A 29 25.97 23.43 -37.12
CA ASP A 29 26.38 22.08 -36.76
C ASP A 29 27.32 22.01 -35.55
N ASP A 30 27.70 23.16 -35.00
CA ASP A 30 28.43 23.25 -33.74
C ASP A 30 27.74 24.12 -32.68
N GLY A 31 27.92 23.75 -31.41
CA GLY A 31 27.34 24.48 -30.28
C GLY A 31 27.84 25.91 -30.14
N SER A 32 29.04 26.23 -30.66
CA SER A 32 29.57 27.60 -30.69
C SER A 32 28.81 28.53 -31.64
N GLU A 33 27.97 27.99 -32.51
CA GLU A 33 27.13 28.72 -33.46
C GLU A 33 25.78 29.14 -32.85
N LEU A 34 25.45 28.60 -31.68
CA LEU A 34 24.34 29.09 -30.85
C LEU A 34 24.77 30.33 -30.06
N PHE A 35 23.86 31.28 -29.88
CA PHE A 35 24.10 32.42 -28.98
C PHE A 35 23.97 31.99 -27.52
N GLY A 36 25.00 32.24 -26.70
CA GLY A 36 25.01 31.90 -25.28
C GLY A 36 26.33 32.24 -24.59
N ALA A 37 26.51 31.76 -23.34
CA ALA A 37 27.72 31.99 -22.56
C ALA A 37 28.97 31.27 -23.11
N ASP A 38 28.79 30.33 -24.05
CA ASP A 38 29.91 29.68 -24.75
C ASP A 38 30.31 30.37 -26.06
N THR A 39 29.60 31.44 -26.46
CA THR A 39 29.93 32.20 -27.66
C THR A 39 31.22 32.99 -27.47
N LEU A 40 32.15 32.90 -28.43
CA LEU A 40 33.35 33.74 -28.47
C LEU A 40 33.03 35.12 -29.03
N LEU A 41 33.43 36.16 -28.28
CA LEU A 41 33.34 37.56 -28.65
C LEU A 41 34.52 37.98 -29.56
N ALA A 42 34.42 39.13 -30.22
CA ALA A 42 35.47 39.68 -31.09
C ALA A 42 36.82 39.89 -30.38
N ASN A 43 36.82 40.02 -29.05
CA ASN A 43 38.02 40.15 -28.23
C ASN A 43 38.68 38.80 -27.86
N GLY A 44 38.12 37.67 -28.30
CA GLY A 44 38.61 36.32 -28.03
C GLY A 44 38.20 35.73 -26.67
N GLN A 45 37.41 36.45 -25.86
CA GLN A 45 36.84 35.94 -24.61
C GLN A 45 35.46 35.32 -24.85
N LYS A 46 35.06 34.40 -23.98
CA LYS A 46 33.68 33.88 -23.96
C LYS A 46 32.72 34.92 -23.41
N ALA A 47 31.54 35.01 -24.00
CA ALA A 47 30.45 35.84 -23.51
C ALA A 47 29.97 35.35 -22.14
N THR A 48 29.40 36.25 -21.34
CA THR A 48 28.73 35.92 -20.08
C THR A 48 27.25 35.60 -20.28
N SER A 49 26.67 35.96 -21.44
CA SER A 49 25.27 35.69 -21.81
C SER A 49 25.05 35.79 -23.32
N GLY A 50 23.91 35.29 -23.81
CA GLY A 50 23.50 35.45 -25.20
C GLY A 50 23.28 36.92 -25.61
N PHE A 51 22.83 37.78 -24.69
CA PHE A 51 22.70 39.22 -24.94
C PHE A 51 24.05 39.91 -25.10
N GLU A 52 25.07 39.52 -24.35
CA GLU A 52 26.43 40.03 -24.57
C GLU A 52 26.98 39.56 -25.92
N ALA A 53 26.76 38.29 -26.27
CA ALA A 53 27.15 37.76 -27.57
C ALA A 53 26.46 38.49 -28.74
N LEU A 54 25.18 38.87 -28.60
CA LEU A 54 24.46 39.64 -29.62
C LEU A 54 24.89 41.11 -29.66
N ARG A 55 25.22 41.69 -28.50
CA ARG A 55 25.71 43.08 -28.39
C ARG A 55 27.09 43.28 -29.01
N ASP A 56 27.91 42.24 -29.08
CA ASP A 56 29.17 42.26 -29.84
C ASP A 56 28.95 42.47 -31.35
N LEU A 57 27.72 42.27 -31.85
CA LEU A 57 27.33 42.49 -33.24
C LEU A 57 26.65 43.84 -33.50
N ASP A 58 26.42 44.65 -32.46
CA ASP A 58 25.91 46.02 -32.55
C ASP A 58 27.01 46.95 -33.07
N SER A 59 26.96 47.22 -34.36
CA SER A 59 28.01 47.94 -35.09
C SER A 59 27.86 49.45 -35.02
N ASN A 60 26.66 49.95 -34.71
CA ASN A 60 26.38 51.38 -34.60
C ASN A 60 26.33 51.86 -33.13
N GLY A 61 26.26 50.94 -32.17
CA GLY A 61 26.31 51.16 -30.73
C GLY A 61 25.03 51.78 -30.16
N ASP A 62 23.88 51.61 -30.80
CA ASP A 62 22.61 52.20 -30.36
C ASP A 62 21.86 51.37 -29.31
N GLY A 63 22.38 50.19 -28.96
CA GLY A 63 21.82 49.30 -27.94
C GLY A 63 20.67 48.42 -28.44
N VAL A 64 20.46 48.36 -29.75
CA VAL A 64 19.46 47.53 -30.42
C VAL A 64 20.13 46.80 -31.58
N PHE A 65 19.85 45.50 -31.74
CA PHE A 65 20.29 44.77 -32.92
C PHE A 65 19.23 44.87 -34.02
N ASP A 66 19.48 45.65 -35.07
CA ASP A 66 18.52 45.95 -36.14
C ASP A 66 19.15 46.05 -37.55
N ALA A 67 18.37 46.41 -38.57
CA ALA A 67 18.84 46.49 -39.95
C ALA A 67 19.94 47.53 -40.21
N GLY A 68 20.22 48.42 -39.24
CA GLY A 68 21.36 49.31 -39.22
C GLY A 68 22.69 48.60 -38.92
N ASP A 69 22.64 47.35 -38.44
CA ASP A 69 23.82 46.55 -38.11
C ASP A 69 24.37 45.74 -39.27
N THR A 70 25.70 45.75 -39.38
CA THR A 70 26.42 45.07 -40.47
C THR A 70 26.17 43.56 -40.54
N ARG A 71 25.83 42.92 -39.41
CA ARG A 71 25.61 41.47 -39.29
C ARG A 71 24.13 41.07 -39.15
N PHE A 72 23.19 42.01 -39.29
CA PHE A 72 21.76 41.72 -39.13
C PHE A 72 21.25 40.66 -40.12
N THR A 73 21.79 40.66 -41.34
CA THR A 73 21.45 39.69 -42.39
C THR A 73 22.12 38.33 -42.23
N ASP A 74 23.01 38.16 -41.25
CA ASP A 74 23.78 36.93 -41.04
C ASP A 74 23.18 36.08 -39.92
N VAL A 75 22.62 36.72 -38.89
CA VAL A 75 21.93 36.04 -37.79
C VAL A 75 20.66 35.34 -38.29
N ARG A 76 20.42 34.12 -37.79
CA ARG A 76 19.25 33.30 -38.12
C ARG A 76 18.50 32.94 -36.83
N VAL A 77 17.25 32.54 -37.02
CA VAL A 77 16.45 31.83 -36.00
C VAL A 77 16.32 30.39 -36.48
N TRP A 78 16.81 29.45 -35.68
CA TRP A 78 16.60 28.03 -35.89
C TRP A 78 15.33 27.58 -35.16
N ARG A 79 14.34 27.12 -35.90
CA ARG A 79 13.14 26.49 -35.36
C ARG A 79 13.19 25.02 -35.71
N ASP A 80 13.52 24.19 -34.73
CA ASP A 80 13.58 22.75 -34.90
C ASP A 80 12.14 22.18 -35.04
N LEU A 81 11.75 21.87 -36.27
CA LEU A 81 10.37 21.53 -36.63
C LEU A 81 10.08 20.04 -36.41
N ASN A 82 11.12 19.20 -36.42
CA ASN A 82 11.00 17.76 -36.21
C ASN A 82 11.50 17.31 -34.81
N GLN A 83 12.06 18.23 -34.02
CA GLN A 83 12.59 18.05 -32.67
C GLN A 83 13.72 17.00 -32.61
N ASP A 84 14.56 16.93 -33.66
CA ASP A 84 15.67 15.99 -33.73
C ASP A 84 17.02 16.57 -33.26
N GLY A 85 17.04 17.86 -32.90
CA GLY A 85 18.21 18.56 -32.37
C GLY A 85 19.31 18.80 -33.41
N ARG A 86 19.03 18.63 -34.71
CA ARG A 86 19.97 18.91 -35.80
C ARG A 86 19.41 19.99 -36.70
N SER A 87 20.18 21.05 -36.96
CA SER A 87 19.70 22.10 -37.85
C SER A 87 19.68 21.64 -39.31
N GLN A 88 18.51 21.77 -39.97
CA GLN A 88 18.40 21.59 -41.43
C GLN A 88 18.02 22.90 -42.13
N THR A 89 18.26 22.96 -43.44
CA THR A 89 18.07 24.19 -44.24
C THR A 89 16.63 24.72 -44.20
N ASN A 90 15.63 23.85 -44.11
CA ASN A 90 14.21 24.23 -44.01
C ASN A 90 13.79 24.72 -42.62
N GLU A 91 14.70 24.71 -41.64
CA GLU A 91 14.48 25.11 -40.25
C GLU A 91 15.17 26.43 -39.88
N LEU A 92 15.99 26.97 -40.80
CA LEU A 92 16.75 28.19 -40.60
C LEU A 92 16.07 29.37 -41.27
N PHE A 93 15.65 30.34 -40.46
CA PHE A 93 14.94 31.52 -40.92
C PHE A 93 15.77 32.78 -40.69
N THR A 94 15.74 33.72 -41.64
CA THR A 94 16.29 35.06 -41.41
C THR A 94 15.37 35.86 -40.48
N LEU A 95 15.94 36.79 -39.71
CA LEU A 95 15.16 37.71 -38.86
C LEU A 95 14.07 38.43 -39.67
N SER A 96 14.42 38.95 -40.85
CA SER A 96 13.47 39.61 -41.75
C SER A 96 12.37 38.68 -42.27
N SER A 97 12.66 37.41 -42.58
CA SER A 97 11.63 36.45 -43.03
C SER A 97 10.62 36.10 -41.95
N LEU A 98 11.03 36.17 -40.67
CA LEU A 98 10.11 36.07 -39.53
C LEU A 98 9.46 37.41 -39.17
N GLY A 99 9.76 38.49 -39.90
CA GLY A 99 9.27 39.83 -39.63
C GLY A 99 9.80 40.42 -38.33
N ILE A 100 10.97 39.97 -37.84
CA ILE A 100 11.67 40.59 -36.71
C ILE A 100 12.43 41.79 -37.25
N ALA A 101 12.12 42.98 -36.72
CA ALA A 101 12.72 44.24 -37.11
C ALA A 101 13.90 44.63 -36.22
N SER A 102 13.81 44.36 -34.92
CA SER A 102 14.87 44.69 -33.97
C SER A 102 14.83 43.83 -32.70
N ILE A 103 15.98 43.67 -32.04
CA ILE A 103 16.11 42.97 -30.74
C ILE A 103 16.80 43.92 -29.74
N ALA A 104 16.18 44.18 -28.59
CA ALA A 104 16.81 45.00 -27.56
C ALA A 104 17.97 44.24 -26.89
N LEU A 105 19.14 44.87 -26.78
CA LEU A 105 20.37 44.22 -26.30
C LEU A 105 20.54 44.25 -24.78
N THR A 106 19.70 45.00 -24.08
CA THR A 106 19.66 45.02 -22.61
C THR A 106 18.41 44.29 -22.14
N PRO A 107 18.54 43.18 -21.38
CA PRO A 107 17.38 42.49 -20.84
C PRO A 107 16.64 43.37 -19.83
N THR A 108 15.32 43.30 -19.86
CA THR A 108 14.42 44.07 -18.99
C THR A 108 14.16 43.37 -17.65
N ASP A 109 14.44 42.07 -17.56
CA ASP A 109 14.24 41.27 -16.36
C ASP A 109 15.32 40.18 -16.25
N THR A 110 16.05 40.15 -15.14
CA THR A 110 17.12 39.17 -14.88
C THR A 110 16.68 38.03 -13.97
N GLN A 111 15.40 37.96 -13.58
CA GLN A 111 14.87 36.87 -12.77
C GLN A 111 14.93 35.55 -13.53
N ARG A 112 15.41 34.52 -12.82
CA ARG A 112 15.44 33.14 -13.32
C ARG A 112 14.06 32.51 -13.13
N VAL A 113 13.45 32.05 -14.21
CA VAL A 113 12.12 31.43 -14.22
C VAL A 113 12.25 29.95 -14.58
N ASN A 114 11.67 29.09 -13.75
CA ASN A 114 11.57 27.66 -14.03
C ASN A 114 10.47 27.41 -15.07
N LEU A 115 10.81 26.68 -16.14
CA LEU A 115 9.91 26.28 -17.22
C LEU A 115 9.46 24.82 -17.13
N ASN A 116 9.75 24.16 -16.00
CA ASN A 116 9.59 22.72 -15.73
C ASN A 116 10.61 21.84 -16.49
N ASP A 117 10.69 20.57 -16.11
CA ASP A 117 11.58 19.55 -16.70
C ASP A 117 13.07 19.96 -16.73
N GLY A 118 13.50 20.69 -15.69
CA GLY A 118 14.87 21.18 -15.56
C GLY A 118 15.22 22.38 -16.45
N ASN A 119 14.25 22.93 -17.21
CA ASN A 119 14.46 24.07 -18.10
C ASN A 119 14.29 25.39 -17.34
N PHE A 120 15.15 26.37 -17.64
CA PHE A 120 15.08 27.71 -17.07
C PHE A 120 15.28 28.78 -18.13
N ILE A 121 14.60 29.90 -17.98
CA ILE A 121 14.87 31.12 -18.74
C ILE A 121 15.27 32.26 -17.79
N ASP A 122 16.31 32.99 -18.14
CA ASP A 122 16.71 34.21 -17.46
C ASP A 122 17.06 35.32 -18.47
N GLY A 123 17.41 36.51 -17.96
CA GLY A 123 17.84 37.63 -18.79
C GLY A 123 16.82 37.95 -19.89
N ARG A 124 15.54 38.10 -19.55
CA ARG A 124 14.46 38.30 -20.52
C ARG A 124 14.40 39.75 -21.01
N GLY A 125 14.42 39.93 -22.31
CA GLY A 125 14.25 41.18 -23.04
C GLY A 125 13.12 41.10 -24.07
N THR A 126 13.09 42.05 -24.99
CA THR A 126 12.06 42.13 -26.03
C THR A 126 12.65 42.27 -27.43
N TYR A 127 11.97 41.68 -28.40
CA TYR A 127 12.19 41.97 -29.82
C TYR A 127 10.94 42.64 -30.40
N THR A 128 11.12 43.49 -31.40
CA THR A 128 10.05 44.19 -32.11
C THR A 128 9.92 43.65 -33.52
N ARG A 129 8.69 43.40 -33.96
CA ARG A 129 8.36 42.96 -35.32
C ARG A 129 8.12 44.15 -36.23
N SER A 130 8.22 43.93 -37.55
CA SER A 130 8.00 44.95 -38.58
C SER A 130 6.58 45.54 -38.58
N ASP A 131 5.61 44.88 -37.95
CA ASP A 131 4.24 45.37 -37.77
C ASP A 131 4.00 46.07 -36.41
N GLY A 132 5.06 46.27 -35.62
CA GLY A 132 5.03 46.94 -34.33
C GLY A 132 4.65 46.06 -33.14
N ARG A 133 4.32 44.77 -33.34
CA ARG A 133 4.13 43.83 -32.22
C ARG A 133 5.46 43.47 -31.57
N THR A 134 5.44 43.23 -30.27
CA THR A 134 6.63 42.78 -29.52
C THR A 134 6.54 41.30 -29.16
N GLY A 135 7.69 40.67 -28.98
CA GLY A 135 7.83 39.31 -28.44
C GLY A 135 8.95 39.24 -27.41
N VAL A 136 9.10 38.09 -26.76
CA VAL A 136 10.10 37.85 -25.71
C VAL A 136 11.34 37.19 -26.29
N VAL A 137 12.51 37.61 -25.83
CA VAL A 137 13.80 36.95 -26.05
C VAL A 137 14.48 36.77 -24.70
N GLY A 138 15.24 35.70 -24.48
CA GLY A 138 15.89 35.43 -23.18
C GLY A 138 17.02 34.41 -23.32
N ASN A 139 17.85 34.27 -22.28
CA ASN A 139 18.81 33.17 -22.22
C ASN A 139 18.10 31.92 -21.70
N LEU A 140 18.22 30.81 -22.43
CA LEU A 140 17.59 29.55 -22.08
C LEU A 140 18.63 28.54 -21.62
N GLN A 141 18.39 27.94 -20.46
CA GLN A 141 19.10 26.77 -19.97
C GLN A 141 18.18 25.56 -20.13
N LEU A 142 18.58 24.63 -21.00
CA LEU A 142 17.83 23.40 -21.23
C LEU A 142 18.18 22.36 -20.17
N GLY A 143 17.16 21.67 -19.65
CA GLY A 143 17.34 20.54 -18.74
C GLY A 143 18.09 19.41 -19.46
N LEU A 144 18.94 18.68 -18.75
CA LEU A 144 19.65 17.52 -19.28
C LEU A 144 19.36 16.31 -18.42
N ASP A 145 18.96 15.21 -19.05
CA ASP A 145 18.99 13.90 -18.42
C ASP A 145 20.39 13.32 -18.62
N HIS A 146 21.15 13.33 -17.53
CA HIS A 146 22.52 12.85 -17.51
C HIS A 146 22.63 11.33 -17.60
N PHE A 147 21.55 10.59 -17.28
CA PHE A 147 21.50 9.14 -17.27
C PHE A 147 21.36 8.55 -18.68
N TYR A 148 20.65 9.24 -19.57
CA TYR A 148 20.49 8.79 -20.96
C TYR A 148 21.61 9.33 -21.86
N ARG A 149 22.42 8.41 -22.43
CA ARG A 149 23.37 8.72 -23.51
C ARG A 149 23.30 7.70 -24.63
N ASP A 150 23.29 8.20 -25.86
CA ASP A 150 23.38 7.38 -27.07
C ASP A 150 24.70 7.67 -27.82
N TYR A 151 25.55 6.65 -27.91
CA TYR A 151 26.87 6.71 -28.52
C TYR A 151 26.88 6.41 -30.03
N ASN A 152 25.74 6.08 -30.66
CA ASN A 152 25.67 5.73 -32.09
C ASN A 152 26.14 6.88 -33.02
N GLY A 153 26.16 8.13 -32.53
CA GLY A 153 26.67 9.31 -33.24
C GLY A 153 28.04 9.82 -32.78
N ALA A 154 28.65 9.20 -31.78
CA ALA A 154 29.87 9.71 -31.14
C ALA A 154 31.02 9.83 -32.15
N HIS A 155 31.79 10.91 -32.08
CA HIS A 155 32.95 11.07 -32.98
C HIS A 155 34.01 9.98 -32.76
N ALA A 156 34.14 9.50 -31.52
CA ALA A 156 34.93 8.33 -31.17
C ALA A 156 34.07 7.06 -31.23
N GLN A 157 34.00 6.45 -32.43
CA GLN A 157 33.31 5.18 -32.67
C GLN A 157 34.13 4.00 -32.14
N VAL A 158 33.47 3.05 -31.50
CA VAL A 158 34.10 1.82 -30.99
C VAL A 158 33.65 0.64 -31.84
N THR A 159 34.61 -0.06 -32.46
CA THR A 159 34.28 -1.29 -33.18
C THR A 159 34.15 -2.44 -32.18
N VAL A 160 32.96 -3.03 -32.08
CA VAL A 160 32.74 -4.20 -31.22
C VAL A 160 33.55 -5.39 -31.74
N SER A 161 34.45 -5.89 -30.89
CA SER A 161 35.30 -7.05 -31.17
C SER A 161 34.47 -8.34 -31.23
N GLU A 162 34.94 -9.34 -31.97
CA GLU A 162 34.24 -10.62 -32.11
C GLU A 162 34.03 -11.32 -30.75
N ALA A 163 35.03 -11.26 -29.86
CA ALA A 163 34.92 -11.82 -28.52
C ALA A 163 33.88 -11.08 -27.65
N ALA A 164 33.72 -9.76 -27.83
CA ALA A 164 32.71 -8.99 -27.12
C ALA A 164 31.29 -9.20 -27.65
N ARG A 165 31.11 -9.55 -28.94
CA ARG A 165 29.79 -9.89 -29.51
C ARG A 165 29.17 -11.14 -28.88
N ALA A 166 29.98 -12.01 -28.30
CA ALA A 166 29.51 -13.19 -27.57
C ALA A 166 28.98 -12.87 -26.16
N LEU A 167 29.20 -11.64 -25.66
CA LEU A 167 28.65 -11.19 -24.38
C LEU A 167 27.18 -10.76 -24.53
N PRO A 168 26.38 -10.81 -23.45
CA PRO A 168 25.03 -10.22 -23.42
C PRO A 168 25.02 -8.76 -23.89
N ALA A 169 24.03 -8.39 -24.69
CA ALA A 169 23.83 -7.02 -25.16
C ALA A 169 23.16 -6.20 -24.05
N ILE A 170 23.98 -5.55 -23.22
CA ILE A 170 23.51 -4.71 -22.12
C ILE A 170 23.86 -3.25 -22.40
N THR A 171 22.83 -2.41 -22.41
CA THR A 171 22.98 -0.96 -22.55
C THR A 171 23.64 -0.36 -21.32
N GLY A 172 24.62 0.51 -21.54
CA GLY A 172 25.24 1.32 -20.49
C GLY A 172 24.30 2.43 -20.00
N SER A 173 24.73 3.17 -18.98
CA SER A 173 24.01 4.36 -18.52
C SER A 173 24.98 5.46 -18.14
N GLY A 174 24.47 6.69 -18.09
CA GLY A 174 25.29 7.85 -17.77
C GLY A 174 26.42 8.02 -18.78
N ALA A 175 27.64 8.17 -18.29
CA ALA A 175 28.84 8.26 -19.10
C ALA A 175 29.51 6.90 -19.41
N VAL A 176 28.85 5.78 -19.08
CA VAL A 176 29.35 4.42 -19.32
C VAL A 176 28.73 3.87 -20.61
N ARG A 177 29.56 3.32 -21.50
CA ARG A 177 29.13 2.73 -22.78
C ARG A 177 28.45 1.39 -22.60
N ASP A 178 27.76 0.94 -23.64
CA ASP A 178 27.22 -0.43 -23.71
C ASP A 178 28.31 -1.47 -23.48
N LEU A 179 27.92 -2.58 -22.83
CA LEU A 179 28.88 -3.57 -22.31
C LEU A 179 29.79 -4.13 -23.40
N GLN A 180 29.25 -4.40 -24.59
CA GLN A 180 30.02 -4.95 -25.71
C GLN A 180 31.04 -3.94 -26.26
N GLU A 181 30.70 -2.64 -26.27
CA GLU A 181 31.65 -1.59 -26.65
C GLU A 181 32.74 -1.43 -25.58
N ALA A 182 32.35 -1.32 -24.31
CA ALA A 182 33.27 -1.18 -23.18
C ALA A 182 34.23 -2.37 -23.09
N ALA A 183 33.73 -3.61 -23.23
CA ALA A 183 34.55 -4.83 -23.22
C ALA A 183 35.49 -4.90 -24.43
N SER A 184 35.13 -4.27 -25.55
CA SER A 184 36.04 -4.14 -26.70
C SER A 184 37.18 -3.14 -26.45
N GLN A 185 37.01 -2.21 -25.50
CA GLN A 185 38.02 -1.25 -25.10
C GLN A 185 38.87 -1.74 -23.90
N SER A 186 38.35 -2.66 -23.09
CA SER A 186 39.02 -3.18 -21.90
C SER A 186 39.13 -4.71 -21.92
N PRO A 187 40.32 -5.27 -22.22
CA PRO A 187 40.55 -6.72 -22.13
C PRO A 187 40.30 -7.29 -20.74
N ALA A 188 40.53 -6.49 -19.69
CA ALA A 188 40.25 -6.88 -18.31
C ALA A 188 38.75 -7.03 -18.06
N LEU A 189 37.93 -6.08 -18.56
CA LEU A 189 36.47 -6.17 -18.47
C LEU A 189 35.95 -7.37 -19.26
N LEU A 190 36.42 -7.56 -20.49
CA LEU A 190 36.05 -8.72 -21.32
C LEU A 190 36.32 -10.04 -20.58
N ALA A 191 37.51 -10.20 -19.99
CA ALA A 191 37.87 -11.39 -19.25
C ALA A 191 37.02 -11.57 -17.98
N ALA A 192 36.74 -10.48 -17.24
CA ALA A 192 35.91 -10.52 -16.03
C ALA A 192 34.47 -10.97 -16.34
N VAL A 193 33.87 -10.45 -17.42
CA VAL A 193 32.51 -10.85 -17.84
C VAL A 193 32.51 -12.28 -18.36
N GLN A 194 33.51 -12.69 -19.15
CA GLN A 194 33.61 -14.07 -19.63
C GLN A 194 33.75 -15.08 -18.48
N ALA A 195 34.57 -14.76 -17.47
CA ALA A 195 34.70 -15.57 -16.27
C ALA A 195 33.35 -15.73 -15.56
N LEU A 196 32.59 -14.62 -15.43
CA LEU A 196 31.26 -14.59 -14.84
C LEU A 196 30.26 -15.48 -15.60
N LEU A 197 30.35 -15.55 -16.92
CA LEU A 197 29.45 -16.38 -17.75
C LEU A 197 29.85 -17.87 -17.80
N SER A 198 31.05 -18.23 -17.39
CA SER A 198 31.65 -19.55 -17.63
C SER A 198 31.51 -20.60 -16.50
N GLY A 199 30.81 -20.27 -15.41
CA GLY A 199 30.45 -21.24 -14.38
C GLY A 199 30.97 -20.88 -13.00
N THR A 200 30.11 -20.23 -12.22
CA THR A 200 30.33 -19.90 -10.81
C THR A 200 28.99 -19.90 -10.08
N THR A 201 28.99 -20.26 -8.80
CA THR A 201 27.78 -20.22 -7.96
C THR A 201 27.30 -18.76 -7.80
N PRO A 202 25.99 -18.49 -7.70
CA PRO A 202 25.43 -17.15 -7.48
C PRO A 202 26.11 -16.28 -6.42
N GLY A 203 26.55 -16.85 -5.29
CA GLY A 203 27.34 -16.12 -4.27
C GLY A 203 28.69 -15.62 -4.80
N THR A 204 29.36 -16.40 -5.65
CA THR A 204 30.61 -15.99 -6.31
C THR A 204 30.37 -15.07 -7.52
N LEU A 205 29.21 -15.18 -8.19
CA LEU A 205 28.76 -14.24 -9.24
C LEU A 205 28.51 -12.84 -8.67
N ARG A 206 27.76 -12.74 -7.57
CA ARG A 206 27.47 -11.46 -6.89
C ARG A 206 28.77 -10.82 -6.36
N ALA A 207 29.71 -11.59 -5.84
CA ALA A 207 31.01 -11.07 -5.43
C ALA A 207 31.86 -10.58 -6.62
N ALA A 208 31.82 -11.29 -7.76
CA ALA A 208 32.57 -10.92 -8.97
C ALA A 208 32.01 -9.68 -9.67
N LEU A 209 30.72 -9.36 -9.48
CA LEU A 209 30.09 -8.19 -10.09
C LEU A 209 30.74 -6.86 -9.69
N ASP A 210 31.27 -6.73 -8.47
CA ASP A 210 31.93 -5.48 -8.06
C ASP A 210 33.14 -5.17 -8.95
N GLN A 211 33.91 -6.20 -9.31
CA GLN A 211 35.02 -6.06 -10.23
C GLN A 211 34.55 -5.72 -11.65
N VAL A 212 33.47 -6.35 -12.13
CA VAL A 212 32.90 -6.05 -13.46
C VAL A 212 32.42 -4.61 -13.53
N ILE A 213 31.67 -4.15 -12.53
CA ILE A 213 31.11 -2.79 -12.48
C ILE A 213 32.22 -1.75 -12.41
N ALA A 214 33.25 -1.97 -11.57
CA ALA A 214 34.40 -1.08 -11.49
C ALA A 214 35.15 -1.00 -12.84
N LEU A 215 35.51 -2.15 -13.43
CA LEU A 215 36.18 -2.19 -14.73
C LEU A 215 35.35 -1.59 -15.86
N TRP A 216 34.01 -1.68 -15.77
CA TRP A 216 33.10 -1.08 -16.73
C TRP A 216 33.03 0.45 -16.56
N ALA A 217 32.90 0.94 -15.34
CA ALA A 217 32.98 2.36 -15.03
C ALA A 217 34.32 2.96 -15.50
N ASP A 218 35.44 2.25 -15.34
CA ASP A 218 36.78 2.68 -15.76
C ASP A 218 36.95 2.84 -17.27
N THR A 219 36.05 2.28 -18.08
CA THR A 219 36.04 2.55 -19.53
C THR A 219 35.48 3.94 -19.87
N SER A 220 34.81 4.60 -18.91
CA SER A 220 34.27 5.94 -19.10
C SER A 220 35.38 6.97 -19.17
N THR A 221 35.22 7.94 -20.07
CA THR A 221 36.09 9.12 -20.15
C THR A 221 35.69 10.22 -19.18
N MET A 222 34.56 10.09 -18.48
CA MET A 222 34.12 11.05 -17.47
C MET A 222 34.96 10.89 -16.20
N ARG A 223 35.54 12.01 -15.74
CA ARG A 223 36.19 12.05 -14.44
C ARG A 223 35.16 12.21 -13.32
N SER A 224 35.29 11.43 -12.26
CA SER A 224 34.55 11.60 -11.02
C SER A 224 34.88 12.95 -10.36
N SER A 225 34.07 13.39 -9.39
CA SER A 225 34.34 14.58 -8.58
C SER A 225 35.73 14.54 -7.97
N GLU A 226 36.12 13.40 -7.41
CA GLU A 226 37.41 13.16 -6.81
C GLU A 226 38.54 13.26 -7.84
N GLU A 227 38.48 12.47 -8.92
CA GLU A 227 39.48 12.47 -9.99
C GLU A 227 39.66 13.87 -10.60
N ARG A 228 38.58 14.64 -10.72
CA ARG A 228 38.59 15.99 -11.30
C ARG A 228 39.21 17.01 -10.34
N LEU A 229 38.88 16.95 -9.06
CA LEU A 229 39.41 17.86 -8.03
C LEU A 229 40.87 17.56 -7.71
N GLU A 230 41.27 16.30 -7.62
CA GLU A 230 42.67 15.93 -7.34
C GLU A 230 43.61 16.27 -8.50
N ALA A 231 43.10 16.19 -9.73
CA ALA A 231 43.84 16.64 -10.91
C ALA A 231 43.86 18.17 -11.09
N SER A 232 43.17 18.93 -10.23
CA SER A 232 43.14 20.40 -10.30
C SER A 232 44.25 21.00 -9.45
N GLY A 233 45.10 21.86 -10.01
CA GLY A 233 46.16 22.57 -9.28
C GLY A 233 47.58 22.02 -9.47
N ASP A 234 48.57 22.79 -9.00
CA ASP A 234 50.00 22.53 -9.21
C ASP A 234 50.67 21.75 -8.05
N MET A 235 49.93 21.49 -6.96
CA MET A 235 50.36 20.74 -5.77
C MET A 235 49.54 19.45 -5.64
N GLN A 236 50.06 18.46 -4.90
CA GLN A 236 49.31 17.25 -4.62
C GLN A 236 48.04 17.56 -3.83
N ARG A 237 46.90 17.09 -4.34
CA ARG A 237 45.58 17.28 -3.76
C ARG A 237 44.95 15.93 -3.43
N ASN A 238 44.35 15.82 -2.25
CA ASN A 238 43.63 14.63 -1.81
C ASN A 238 42.19 14.99 -1.41
N VAL A 239 41.22 14.21 -1.86
CA VAL A 239 39.81 14.37 -1.52
C VAL A 239 39.33 13.20 -0.68
N TYR A 240 38.62 13.48 0.41
CA TYR A 240 38.04 12.46 1.29
C TYR A 240 36.53 12.62 1.40
N TYR A 241 35.82 11.50 1.45
CA TYR A 241 34.38 11.43 1.75
C TYR A 241 34.19 10.72 3.08
N GLN A 242 33.36 11.28 3.97
CA GLN A 242 33.06 10.63 5.24
C GLN A 242 31.68 10.99 5.81
N TRP A 243 31.18 10.10 6.65
CA TRP A 243 30.10 10.38 7.60
C TRP A 243 30.60 11.18 8.81
N PHE A 244 29.72 11.50 9.75
CA PHE A 244 30.10 12.15 11.00
C PHE A 244 31.15 11.34 11.77
N VAL A 245 32.15 12.02 12.36
CA VAL A 245 33.19 11.38 13.16
C VAL A 245 32.67 11.17 14.58
N PRO A 246 32.54 9.92 15.08
CA PRO A 246 31.99 9.66 16.41
C PRO A 246 32.80 10.36 17.51
N ALA A 247 32.12 10.85 18.55
CA ALA A 247 32.77 11.52 19.69
C ALA A 247 33.83 10.63 20.37
N ALA A 248 33.62 9.31 20.38
CA ALA A 248 34.57 8.33 20.89
C ALA A 248 35.86 8.26 20.06
N VAL A 249 35.79 8.49 18.75
CA VAL A 249 36.97 8.56 17.86
C VAL A 249 37.68 9.90 18.05
N ILE A 250 36.93 11.01 18.17
CA ILE A 250 37.50 12.35 18.46
C ILE A 250 38.30 12.32 19.77
N ALA A 251 37.78 11.65 20.80
CA ALA A 251 38.43 11.54 22.10
C ALA A 251 39.79 10.79 22.05
N GLN A 252 40.04 9.99 21.01
CA GLN A 252 41.30 9.27 20.80
C GLN A 252 42.39 10.12 20.13
N GLY A 253 42.06 11.33 19.69
CA GLY A 253 43.01 12.28 19.11
C GLY A 253 43.02 12.34 17.58
N GLN A 254 43.85 13.21 17.03
CA GLN A 254 43.84 13.55 15.58
C GLN A 254 44.21 12.38 14.68
N GLU A 255 45.12 11.49 15.11
CA GLU A 255 45.54 10.31 14.35
C GLU A 255 44.39 9.30 14.16
N ALA A 256 43.57 9.11 15.21
CA ALA A 256 42.38 8.27 15.14
C ALA A 256 41.31 8.86 14.19
N VAL A 257 41.15 10.19 14.19
CA VAL A 257 40.25 10.91 13.27
C VAL A 257 40.71 10.77 11.82
N GLN A 258 42.01 10.88 11.56
CA GLN A 258 42.58 10.67 10.21
C GLN A 258 42.37 9.23 9.73
N THR A 259 42.64 8.25 10.61
CA THR A 259 42.43 6.83 10.31
C THR A 259 40.95 6.55 10.00
N TRP A 260 40.02 7.10 10.78
CA TRP A 260 38.59 7.01 10.52
C TRP A 260 38.20 7.62 9.17
N THR A 261 38.72 8.81 8.86
CA THR A 261 38.47 9.51 7.59
C THR A 261 38.91 8.64 6.40
N GLN A 262 40.11 8.07 6.49
CA GLN A 262 40.66 7.19 5.45
C GLN A 262 39.84 5.91 5.28
N GLN A 263 39.39 5.30 6.38
CA GLN A 263 38.54 4.10 6.34
C GLN A 263 37.17 4.38 5.70
N GLN A 264 36.54 5.50 6.04
CA GLN A 264 35.26 5.89 5.44
C GLN A 264 35.43 6.16 3.94
N HIS A 265 36.47 6.90 3.55
CA HIS A 265 36.73 7.20 2.17
C HIS A 265 37.09 5.96 1.35
N ALA A 266 37.88 5.03 1.88
CA ALA A 266 38.22 3.78 1.19
C ALA A 266 36.98 2.95 0.79
N ARG A 267 35.87 3.13 1.50
CA ARG A 267 34.57 2.55 1.16
C ARG A 267 33.75 3.44 0.22
N LEU A 268 33.65 4.74 0.52
CA LEU A 268 32.73 5.66 -0.17
C LEU A 268 33.27 6.19 -1.51
N GLY A 269 34.57 6.50 -1.60
CA GLY A 269 35.19 7.08 -2.80
C GLY A 269 34.96 6.26 -4.06
N PRO A 270 35.31 4.96 -4.07
CA PRO A 270 35.06 4.08 -5.22
C PRO A 270 33.58 3.99 -5.60
N ILE A 271 32.69 3.85 -4.61
CA ILE A 271 31.25 3.75 -4.84
C ILE A 271 30.72 5.03 -5.48
N ILE A 272 31.05 6.20 -4.92
CA ILE A 272 30.63 7.50 -5.45
C ILE A 272 31.15 7.69 -6.87
N GLY A 273 32.43 7.40 -7.13
CA GLY A 273 33.02 7.54 -8.46
C GLY A 273 32.34 6.65 -9.51
N ILE A 274 32.01 5.41 -9.16
CA ILE A 274 31.24 4.51 -10.04
C ILE A 274 29.84 5.07 -10.29
N LEU A 275 29.11 5.44 -9.23
CA LEU A 275 27.75 5.96 -9.35
C LEU A 275 27.70 7.24 -10.18
N GLU A 276 28.65 8.15 -10.03
CA GLU A 276 28.75 9.37 -10.84
C GLU A 276 28.93 9.06 -12.33
N LYS A 277 29.77 8.07 -12.66
CA LYS A 277 30.00 7.64 -14.05
C LYS A 277 28.73 6.98 -14.62
N PHE A 278 28.08 6.06 -13.90
CA PHE A 278 26.83 5.41 -14.33
C PHE A 278 25.61 6.33 -14.33
N ASN A 279 25.62 7.42 -13.55
CA ASN A 279 24.59 8.47 -13.61
C ASN A 279 24.90 9.56 -14.63
N GLY A 280 26.16 9.68 -15.07
CA GLY A 280 26.61 10.70 -16.02
C GLY A 280 26.68 12.12 -15.43
N SER A 281 26.62 12.25 -14.11
CA SER A 281 26.62 13.51 -13.35
C SER A 281 27.51 13.42 -12.11
N THR A 282 28.16 14.52 -11.73
CA THR A 282 29.01 14.57 -10.53
C THR A 282 28.27 15.09 -9.30
N LEU A 283 28.52 14.48 -8.15
CA LEU A 283 28.04 14.87 -6.82
C LEU A 283 28.53 16.27 -6.41
N VAL A 284 29.77 16.60 -6.77
CA VAL A 284 30.40 17.88 -6.45
C VAL A 284 30.43 18.78 -7.69
N SER A 285 29.96 20.01 -7.51
CA SER A 285 30.01 21.06 -8.52
C SER A 285 31.19 21.99 -8.29
N ASP A 286 31.79 22.49 -9.37
CA ASP A 286 32.83 23.52 -9.36
C ASP A 286 32.42 24.63 -10.33
N HIS A 287 32.10 25.82 -9.81
CA HIS A 287 31.76 27.00 -10.61
C HIS A 287 32.67 28.16 -10.21
N ASN A 288 33.49 28.66 -11.14
CA ASN A 288 34.42 29.77 -10.93
C ASN A 288 35.37 29.57 -9.72
N GLY A 289 35.79 28.32 -9.46
CA GLY A 289 36.66 27.97 -8.34
C GLY A 289 35.94 27.85 -6.99
N GLN A 290 34.61 27.97 -6.97
CA GLN A 290 33.78 27.62 -5.81
C GLN A 290 33.34 26.16 -5.92
N ILE A 291 33.86 25.35 -5.01
CA ILE A 291 33.55 23.93 -4.92
C ILE A 291 32.37 23.76 -3.96
N SER A 292 31.29 23.12 -4.42
CA SER A 292 30.08 22.94 -3.61
C SER A 292 29.39 21.59 -3.77
N MET A 293 28.78 21.12 -2.69
CA MET A 293 28.02 19.87 -2.59
C MET A 293 26.79 20.11 -1.70
N GLY A 294 25.59 19.76 -2.18
CA GLY A 294 24.34 19.92 -1.40
C GLY A 294 24.08 21.35 -0.90
N GLY A 295 24.52 22.37 -1.66
CA GLY A 295 24.41 23.78 -1.29
C GLY A 295 25.50 24.30 -0.33
N GLN A 296 26.38 23.44 0.17
CA GLN A 296 27.51 23.84 1.03
C GLN A 296 28.76 24.10 0.19
N ILE A 297 29.52 25.14 0.57
CA ILE A 297 30.78 25.52 -0.09
C ILE A 297 31.95 24.92 0.69
N PHE A 298 32.91 24.35 -0.04
CA PHE A 298 34.11 23.71 0.49
C PHE A 298 35.37 24.42 0.02
N SER A 299 36.40 24.40 0.88
CA SER A 299 37.70 25.03 0.61
C SER A 299 38.82 24.02 0.87
N TRP A 300 39.91 24.17 0.11
CA TRP A 300 41.13 23.39 0.31
C TRP A 300 41.82 23.75 1.63
N ASN A 301 42.25 22.74 2.38
CA ASN A 301 43.07 22.91 3.57
C ASN A 301 44.51 22.47 3.29
N ARG A 302 45.48 23.35 3.51
CA ARG A 302 46.89 22.99 3.34
C ARG A 302 47.40 22.21 4.55
N VAL A 303 47.90 21.00 4.32
CA VAL A 303 48.55 20.15 5.31
C VAL A 303 50.05 20.09 4.98
N VAL A 304 50.89 20.20 6.00
CA VAL A 304 52.35 20.07 5.87
C VAL A 304 52.80 18.89 6.70
N HIS A 305 53.39 17.89 6.05
CA HIS A 305 53.85 16.67 6.69
C HIS A 305 55.21 16.86 7.37
N PRO A 306 55.56 16.01 8.35
CA PRO A 306 56.80 16.15 9.12
C PRO A 306 58.10 16.06 8.30
N ASP A 307 58.05 15.45 7.11
CA ASP A 307 59.15 15.33 6.15
C ASP A 307 59.24 16.55 5.19
N GLY A 308 58.36 17.55 5.36
CA GLY A 308 58.36 18.82 4.64
C GLY A 308 57.55 18.84 3.34
N HIS A 309 56.90 17.74 2.93
CA HIS A 309 55.97 17.80 1.80
C HIS A 309 54.64 18.45 2.22
N GLY A 310 54.07 19.25 1.32
CA GLY A 310 52.77 19.89 1.52
C GLY A 310 51.75 19.30 0.58
N GLU A 311 50.54 19.04 1.09
CA GLU A 311 49.38 18.62 0.31
C GLU A 311 48.19 19.54 0.58
N GLU A 312 47.25 19.59 -0.35
CA GLU A 312 45.95 20.23 -0.13
C GLU A 312 44.88 19.15 0.06
N VAL A 313 44.18 19.20 1.18
CA VAL A 313 43.16 18.22 1.55
C VAL A 313 41.78 18.87 1.55
N MET A 314 40.82 18.19 0.94
CA MET A 314 39.40 18.51 1.06
C MET A 314 38.65 17.31 1.63
N THR A 315 37.74 17.58 2.57
CA THR A 315 36.91 16.53 3.15
C THR A 315 35.45 16.90 3.05
N PHE A 316 34.70 16.15 2.24
CA PHE A 316 33.26 16.23 2.16
C PHE A 316 32.65 15.42 3.30
N ARG A 317 31.85 16.09 4.13
CA ARG A 317 31.14 15.47 5.26
C ARG A 317 29.66 15.42 4.94
N PHE A 318 29.08 14.23 5.02
CA PHE A 318 27.65 14.04 4.87
C PHE A 318 26.95 14.30 6.21
N LEU A 319 26.01 15.24 6.23
CA LEU A 319 25.31 15.66 7.46
C LEU A 319 23.98 14.88 7.64
N PRO A 320 23.58 14.55 8.87
CA PRO A 320 22.32 13.85 9.16
C PRO A 320 21.06 14.62 8.73
N GLU A 321 21.17 15.95 8.58
CA GLU A 321 20.08 16.79 8.07
C GLU A 321 19.85 16.61 6.56
N GLN A 322 20.82 16.01 5.86
CA GLN A 322 20.79 15.75 4.42
C GLN A 322 20.58 14.26 4.09
N PHE A 323 20.84 13.37 5.06
CA PHE A 323 20.83 11.92 4.87
C PHE A 323 20.32 11.23 6.14
N ASP A 324 19.45 10.24 5.97
CA ASP A 324 18.97 9.42 7.08
C ASP A 324 20.15 8.74 7.79
N PRO A 325 20.37 8.98 9.09
CA PRO A 325 21.51 8.42 9.82
C PRO A 325 21.48 6.89 9.96
N LEU A 326 20.34 6.23 9.66
CA LEU A 326 20.20 4.78 9.69
C LEU A 326 20.44 4.12 8.33
N ILE A 327 20.49 4.89 7.23
CA ILE A 327 20.58 4.36 5.87
C ILE A 327 21.81 4.95 5.17
N ASP A 328 22.69 4.10 4.64
CA ASP A 328 23.76 4.52 3.74
C ASP A 328 23.25 4.56 2.28
N PRO A 329 22.87 5.74 1.74
CA PRO A 329 22.23 5.85 0.44
C PRO A 329 23.17 5.49 -0.72
N PHE A 330 24.47 5.71 -0.57
CA PHE A 330 25.45 5.40 -1.62
C PHE A 330 25.62 3.89 -1.75
N THR A 331 25.72 3.20 -0.62
CA THR A 331 25.81 1.75 -0.59
C THR A 331 24.52 1.11 -1.10
N LYS A 332 23.35 1.66 -0.73
CA LYS A 332 22.05 1.22 -1.25
C LYS A 332 21.93 1.43 -2.76
N ALA A 333 22.26 2.62 -3.26
CA ALA A 333 22.23 2.92 -4.69
C ALA A 333 23.18 2.01 -5.50
N TYR A 334 24.37 1.74 -4.96
CA TYR A 334 25.32 0.81 -5.56
C TYR A 334 24.81 -0.63 -5.55
N ALA A 335 24.16 -1.07 -4.47
CA ALA A 335 23.51 -2.38 -4.41
C ALA A 335 22.41 -2.51 -5.48
N HIS A 336 21.58 -1.48 -5.68
CA HIS A 336 20.57 -1.48 -6.76
C HIS A 336 21.20 -1.52 -8.16
N LEU A 337 22.28 -0.75 -8.40
CA LEU A 337 23.01 -0.83 -9.67
C LEU A 337 23.52 -2.25 -9.91
N LYS A 338 24.16 -2.84 -8.90
CA LYS A 338 24.68 -4.20 -8.93
C LYS A 338 23.58 -5.22 -9.20
N GLU A 339 22.43 -5.08 -8.55
CA GLU A 339 21.26 -5.92 -8.75
C GLU A 339 20.73 -5.83 -10.19
N SER A 340 20.58 -4.62 -10.71
CA SER A 340 20.11 -4.40 -12.09
C SER A 340 21.04 -5.04 -13.14
N ILE A 341 22.34 -5.03 -12.89
CA ILE A 341 23.35 -5.66 -13.76
C ILE A 341 23.33 -7.18 -13.60
N TYR A 342 23.16 -7.70 -12.38
CA TYR A 342 22.98 -9.13 -12.12
C TYR A 342 21.81 -9.70 -12.92
N ILE A 343 20.65 -9.04 -12.85
CA ILE A 343 19.43 -9.42 -13.58
C ILE A 343 19.72 -9.58 -15.08
N ARG A 344 20.39 -8.59 -15.69
CA ARG A 344 20.65 -8.59 -17.13
C ARG A 344 21.75 -9.56 -17.56
N LEU A 345 22.78 -9.78 -16.75
CA LEU A 345 23.92 -10.64 -17.08
C LEU A 345 23.67 -12.11 -16.82
N VAL A 346 23.07 -12.44 -15.67
CA VAL A 346 23.02 -13.80 -15.15
C VAL A 346 21.67 -14.45 -15.41
N LEU A 347 20.56 -13.73 -15.20
CA LEU A 347 19.22 -14.33 -15.30
C LEU A 347 18.82 -14.62 -16.74
N GLN A 348 19.13 -13.71 -17.68
CA GLN A 348 18.73 -13.88 -19.08
C GLN A 348 19.29 -15.16 -19.72
N GLN A 349 20.46 -15.62 -19.28
CA GLN A 349 21.05 -16.86 -19.75
C GLN A 349 20.59 -18.06 -18.91
N ARG A 350 20.63 -17.95 -17.57
CA ARG A 350 20.40 -19.09 -16.65
C ARG A 350 18.93 -19.45 -16.46
N LEU A 351 18.05 -18.46 -16.24
CA LEU A 351 16.62 -18.70 -16.03
C LEU A 351 15.87 -19.04 -17.31
N SER A 352 16.42 -18.68 -18.47
CA SER A 352 15.81 -18.99 -19.77
C SER A 352 15.60 -20.49 -20.00
N ASP A 353 16.51 -21.33 -19.48
CA ASP A 353 16.35 -22.78 -19.56
C ASP A 353 15.18 -23.27 -18.70
N TYR A 354 15.06 -22.81 -17.44
CA TYR A 354 13.92 -23.17 -16.59
C TYR A 354 12.59 -22.74 -17.21
N LEU A 355 12.49 -21.49 -17.69
CA LEU A 355 11.29 -20.97 -18.34
C LEU A 355 10.94 -21.73 -19.63
N SER A 356 11.93 -22.32 -20.31
CA SER A 356 11.69 -23.21 -21.46
C SER A 356 10.95 -24.50 -21.08
N GLY A 357 10.88 -24.83 -19.79
CA GLY A 357 10.13 -25.98 -19.26
C GLY A 357 8.63 -25.73 -19.13
N LEU A 358 8.16 -24.48 -19.29
CA LEU A 358 6.74 -24.17 -19.26
C LEU A 358 6.03 -24.74 -20.49
N THR A 359 4.93 -25.45 -20.25
CA THR A 359 4.09 -25.96 -21.33
C THR A 359 2.72 -25.31 -21.29
N MET A 360 2.23 -24.86 -22.45
CA MET A 360 0.92 -24.24 -22.54
C MET A 360 -0.18 -25.30 -22.41
N THR A 361 -1.12 -25.10 -21.49
CA THR A 361 -2.27 -25.97 -21.28
C THR A 361 -3.57 -25.28 -21.66
N TYR A 362 -4.59 -26.07 -21.98
CA TYR A 362 -5.93 -25.56 -22.29
C TYR A 362 -6.97 -26.45 -21.62
N HIS A 363 -7.62 -25.92 -20.59
CA HIS A 363 -8.65 -26.62 -19.83
C HIS A 363 -9.89 -25.72 -19.69
N HIS A 364 -11.06 -26.27 -20.01
CA HIS A 364 -12.37 -25.59 -19.86
C HIS A 364 -12.50 -24.20 -20.51
N GLY A 365 -11.77 -23.93 -21.60
CA GLY A 365 -11.87 -22.63 -22.29
C GLY A 365 -10.84 -21.59 -21.86
N VAL A 366 -9.99 -21.91 -20.86
CA VAL A 366 -8.95 -21.02 -20.34
C VAL A 366 -7.58 -21.56 -20.77
N MET A 367 -6.76 -20.69 -21.36
CA MET A 367 -5.34 -20.97 -21.57
C MET A 367 -4.59 -20.79 -20.25
N GLY A 368 -3.79 -21.79 -19.88
CA GLY A 368 -2.92 -21.76 -18.71
C GLY A 368 -1.52 -22.23 -19.06
N TRP A 369 -0.64 -22.24 -18.07
CA TRP A 369 0.71 -22.77 -18.18
C TRP A 369 0.92 -23.87 -17.14
N ASP A 370 1.51 -24.98 -17.55
CA ASP A 370 1.95 -26.07 -16.67
C ASP A 370 3.45 -25.90 -16.41
N ALA A 371 3.79 -25.78 -15.13
CA ALA A 371 5.14 -25.60 -14.62
C ALA A 371 5.81 -26.93 -14.23
N SER A 372 5.20 -28.09 -14.47
CA SER A 372 5.80 -29.41 -14.17
C SER A 372 7.20 -29.59 -14.77
N GLY A 373 7.45 -29.04 -15.96
CA GLY A 373 8.77 -29.03 -16.58
C GLY A 373 9.78 -28.12 -15.88
N VAL A 374 9.33 -27.02 -15.27
CA VAL A 374 10.16 -26.15 -14.41
C VAL A 374 10.58 -26.92 -13.15
N HIS A 375 9.63 -27.57 -12.48
CA HIS A 375 9.89 -28.43 -11.32
C HIS A 375 10.90 -29.53 -11.64
N ALA A 376 10.71 -30.24 -12.75
CA ALA A 376 11.61 -31.32 -13.16
C ALA A 376 13.05 -30.83 -13.40
N LYS A 377 13.22 -29.64 -13.99
CA LYS A 377 14.54 -29.03 -14.19
C LYS A 377 15.18 -28.59 -12.89
N LEU A 378 14.42 -28.03 -11.96
CA LEU A 378 14.92 -27.68 -10.62
C LEU A 378 15.33 -28.93 -9.84
N ASP A 379 14.54 -30.00 -9.90
CA ASP A 379 14.88 -31.29 -9.27
C ASP A 379 16.12 -31.93 -9.89
N ASP A 380 16.27 -31.90 -11.22
CA ASP A 380 17.49 -32.38 -11.90
C ASP A 380 18.70 -31.55 -11.47
N THR A 381 18.56 -30.22 -11.41
CA THR A 381 19.61 -29.33 -10.90
C THR A 381 19.94 -29.67 -9.46
N TRP A 382 18.96 -29.92 -8.61
CA TRP A 382 19.14 -30.23 -7.20
C TRP A 382 19.92 -31.52 -6.99
N GLN A 383 19.66 -32.56 -7.80
CA GLN A 383 20.41 -33.82 -7.75
C GLN A 383 21.90 -33.64 -8.06
N HIS A 384 22.26 -32.67 -8.92
CA HIS A 384 23.64 -32.40 -9.32
C HIS A 384 24.32 -31.33 -8.46
N ASN A 385 23.59 -30.29 -8.06
CA ASN A 385 24.05 -29.15 -7.29
C ASN A 385 22.89 -28.51 -6.51
N LYS A 386 22.75 -28.91 -5.24
CA LYS A 386 21.68 -28.46 -4.34
C LYS A 386 21.68 -26.95 -4.10
N ALA A 387 22.86 -26.35 -3.89
CA ALA A 387 23.00 -24.92 -3.64
C ALA A 387 22.55 -24.09 -4.86
N GLN A 388 22.95 -24.53 -6.05
CA GLN A 388 22.53 -23.91 -7.31
C GLN A 388 21.02 -24.01 -7.51
N ALA A 389 20.42 -25.19 -7.29
CA ALA A 389 18.99 -25.38 -7.47
C ALA A 389 18.15 -24.52 -6.51
N LEU A 390 18.56 -24.40 -5.24
CA LEU A 390 17.92 -23.51 -4.28
C LEU A 390 18.00 -22.05 -4.74
N GLN A 391 19.16 -21.62 -5.24
CA GLN A 391 19.33 -20.27 -5.79
C GLN A 391 18.50 -20.04 -7.07
N ASP A 392 18.38 -21.05 -7.93
CA ASP A 392 17.53 -20.97 -9.12
C ASP A 392 16.06 -20.86 -8.76
N ALA A 393 15.58 -21.62 -7.77
CA ALA A 393 14.22 -21.48 -7.27
C ALA A 393 13.96 -20.10 -6.66
N MET A 394 14.91 -19.55 -5.88
CA MET A 394 14.80 -18.19 -5.32
C MET A 394 14.83 -17.11 -6.39
N ASP A 395 15.68 -17.24 -7.40
CA ASP A 395 15.76 -16.28 -8.51
C ASP A 395 14.53 -16.39 -9.42
N LEU A 396 13.98 -17.59 -9.64
CA LEU A 396 12.69 -17.77 -10.33
C LEU A 396 11.55 -17.11 -9.55
N TYR A 397 11.57 -17.19 -8.22
CA TYR A 397 10.61 -16.47 -7.39
C TYR A 397 10.78 -14.94 -7.53
N ARG A 398 12.01 -14.43 -7.36
CA ARG A 398 12.28 -12.97 -7.37
C ARG A 398 12.09 -12.32 -8.75
N TYR A 399 12.44 -13.02 -9.83
CA TYR A 399 12.54 -12.41 -11.16
C TYR A 399 11.75 -13.15 -12.25
N GLY A 400 11.34 -14.39 -11.99
CA GLY A 400 10.54 -15.20 -12.91
C GLY A 400 9.05 -15.23 -12.57
N SER A 401 8.65 -14.63 -11.44
CA SER A 401 7.27 -14.61 -10.93
C SER A 401 6.27 -14.10 -11.96
N ASP A 402 6.56 -13.00 -12.65
CA ASP A 402 5.69 -12.47 -13.71
C ASP A 402 5.45 -13.47 -14.86
N ALA A 403 6.49 -14.22 -15.25
CA ALA A 403 6.38 -15.24 -16.29
C ALA A 403 5.61 -16.49 -15.81
N LEU A 404 5.56 -16.70 -14.49
CA LEU A 404 4.99 -17.89 -13.84
C LEU A 404 3.62 -17.63 -13.18
N ALA A 405 3.19 -16.38 -13.05
CA ALA A 405 1.98 -15.98 -12.32
C ALA A 405 0.67 -16.62 -12.85
N GLY A 406 0.65 -17.06 -14.11
CA GLY A 406 -0.47 -17.77 -14.74
C GLY A 406 -0.32 -19.29 -14.81
N SER A 407 0.65 -19.86 -14.09
CA SER A 407 0.91 -21.29 -14.03
C SER A 407 0.52 -21.91 -12.68
N ASP A 408 0.62 -23.23 -12.56
CA ASP A 408 0.49 -23.96 -11.30
C ASP A 408 1.77 -23.90 -10.42
N TRP A 409 2.73 -23.06 -10.79
CA TRP A 409 3.95 -22.83 -10.04
C TRP A 409 3.66 -22.23 -8.65
N LYS A 410 4.03 -22.97 -7.60
CA LYS A 410 3.98 -22.52 -6.20
C LYS A 410 5.40 -22.30 -5.67
N PRO A 411 5.97 -21.09 -5.79
CA PRO A 411 7.39 -20.86 -5.53
C PRO A 411 7.78 -21.14 -4.08
N LEU A 412 6.96 -20.73 -3.12
CA LEU A 412 7.26 -20.88 -1.69
C LEU A 412 7.15 -22.34 -1.24
N ASP A 413 6.12 -23.05 -1.71
CA ASP A 413 6.01 -24.51 -1.47
C ASP A 413 7.22 -25.25 -2.06
N THR A 414 7.63 -24.88 -3.27
CA THR A 414 8.77 -25.51 -3.94
C THR A 414 10.07 -25.22 -3.21
N LEU A 415 10.28 -23.96 -2.80
CA LEU A 415 11.45 -23.57 -2.02
C LEU A 415 11.49 -24.29 -0.67
N ARG A 416 10.36 -24.39 0.04
CA ARG A 416 10.25 -25.10 1.31
C ARG A 416 10.58 -26.58 1.15
N ASP A 417 9.94 -27.28 0.20
CA ASP A 417 10.23 -28.69 -0.09
C ASP A 417 11.71 -28.90 -0.47
N MET A 418 12.27 -28.03 -1.30
CA MET A 418 13.68 -28.09 -1.65
C MET A 418 14.59 -27.87 -0.43
N ILE A 419 14.27 -26.93 0.46
CA ILE A 419 15.03 -26.66 1.68
C ILE A 419 14.95 -27.85 2.64
N ASP A 420 13.76 -28.37 2.92
CA ASP A 420 13.56 -29.49 3.84
C ASP A 420 14.29 -30.75 3.34
N ARG A 421 14.15 -31.09 2.05
CA ARG A 421 14.88 -32.21 1.44
C ARG A 421 16.39 -31.96 1.42
N THR A 422 16.83 -30.70 1.25
CA THR A 422 18.25 -30.34 1.34
C THR A 422 18.75 -30.52 2.76
N ALA A 423 18.07 -29.98 3.77
CA ALA A 423 18.44 -30.09 5.18
C ALA A 423 18.54 -31.55 5.64
N ALA A 424 17.68 -32.43 5.13
CA ALA A 424 17.72 -33.87 5.39
C ALA A 424 18.88 -34.60 4.68
N ALA A 425 19.53 -34.00 3.68
CA ALA A 425 20.62 -34.62 2.93
C ALA A 425 21.97 -34.56 3.71
N PRO A 426 22.85 -35.56 3.56
CA PRO A 426 24.14 -35.59 4.26
C PRO A 426 25.06 -34.39 3.98
N ASP A 427 24.97 -33.79 2.79
CA ASP A 427 25.70 -32.60 2.34
C ASP A 427 24.85 -31.30 2.41
N GLY A 428 23.64 -31.41 2.93
CA GLY A 428 22.60 -30.39 2.93
C GLY A 428 22.97 -29.07 3.60
N ILE A 429 23.53 -29.15 4.81
CA ILE A 429 23.90 -27.97 5.61
C ILE A 429 24.91 -27.10 4.85
N GLN A 430 25.85 -27.71 4.13
CA GLN A 430 26.83 -26.96 3.34
C GLN A 430 26.17 -26.32 2.12
N ALA A 431 25.26 -27.04 1.45
CA ALA A 431 24.50 -26.52 0.32
C ALA A 431 23.59 -25.33 0.69
N LEU A 432 22.93 -25.37 1.86
CA LEU A 432 22.10 -24.26 2.36
C LEU A 432 22.95 -23.01 2.64
N LYS A 433 24.13 -23.19 3.24
CA LYS A 433 25.08 -22.08 3.45
C LYS A 433 25.58 -21.48 2.13
N GLU A 434 25.89 -22.33 1.15
CA GLU A 434 26.34 -21.91 -0.18
C GLU A 434 25.23 -21.24 -1.00
N ALA A 435 23.98 -21.64 -0.78
CA ALA A 435 22.81 -21.02 -1.38
C ALA A 435 22.59 -19.58 -0.89
N GLY A 436 23.16 -19.21 0.26
CA GLY A 436 22.92 -17.92 0.90
C GLY A 436 21.52 -17.82 1.53
N THR A 437 20.79 -18.94 1.64
CA THR A 437 19.57 -19.04 2.44
C THR A 437 19.96 -19.11 3.91
N PRO A 438 19.56 -18.16 4.76
CA PRO A 438 19.70 -18.32 6.19
C PRO A 438 18.65 -19.34 6.67
N PHE A 439 18.97 -20.62 6.49
CA PHE A 439 18.30 -21.71 7.19
C PHE A 439 18.92 -21.80 8.59
N VAL A 440 18.16 -21.44 9.63
CA VAL A 440 18.70 -21.25 10.97
C VAL A 440 17.82 -21.93 12.01
N SER A 441 18.47 -22.63 12.94
CA SER A 441 17.85 -23.05 14.20
C SER A 441 17.89 -21.88 15.19
N GLY A 442 16.73 -21.36 15.62
CA GLY A 442 16.61 -20.25 16.58
C GLY A 442 16.34 -18.88 15.95
N ASP A 443 16.84 -17.82 16.60
CA ASP A 443 16.55 -16.42 16.24
C ASP A 443 17.40 -15.94 15.05
N LEU A 444 16.76 -15.26 14.10
CA LEU A 444 17.39 -14.69 12.91
C LEU A 444 16.87 -13.28 12.63
N GLU A 445 17.79 -12.37 12.28
CA GLU A 445 17.49 -11.01 11.83
C GLU A 445 18.03 -10.84 10.42
N GLY A 446 17.16 -10.40 9.51
CA GLY A 446 17.47 -10.06 8.14
C GLY A 446 18.14 -8.70 8.04
N SER A 447 18.27 -8.24 6.81
CA SER A 447 19.01 -7.05 6.42
C SER A 447 18.06 -5.88 6.14
N ALA A 448 18.53 -4.90 5.37
CA ALA A 448 17.69 -3.80 4.86
C ALA A 448 17.31 -4.00 3.38
N ALA A 449 17.44 -5.24 2.89
CA ALA A 449 17.12 -5.65 1.53
C ALA A 449 16.16 -6.84 1.59
N ALA A 450 15.42 -7.07 0.49
CA ALA A 450 14.48 -8.18 0.35
C ALA A 450 15.14 -9.55 0.62
N ASP A 451 14.84 -10.11 1.79
CA ASP A 451 15.37 -11.34 2.31
C ASP A 451 14.39 -12.50 2.12
N ILE A 452 14.92 -13.72 2.07
CA ILE A 452 14.13 -14.95 2.04
C ILE A 452 14.67 -15.85 3.15
N MET A 453 13.85 -16.11 4.16
CA MET A 453 14.24 -16.77 5.40
C MET A 453 13.33 -17.94 5.72
N PHE A 454 13.92 -19.01 6.24
CA PHE A 454 13.24 -20.25 6.57
C PHE A 454 13.71 -20.76 7.94
N GLY A 455 12.78 -20.99 8.86
CA GLY A 455 13.00 -21.69 10.11
C GLY A 455 13.02 -23.21 9.94
N ASP A 456 13.24 -23.91 11.06
CA ASP A 456 13.36 -25.36 11.08
C ASP A 456 12.04 -26.06 11.44
N ALA A 457 12.04 -27.00 12.40
CA ALA A 457 10.85 -27.72 12.85
C ALA A 457 10.60 -27.54 14.36
N GLY A 458 11.36 -26.67 15.01
CA GLY A 458 11.09 -26.17 16.35
C GLY A 458 10.86 -24.67 16.34
N ALA A 459 10.49 -24.12 17.50
CA ALA A 459 10.18 -22.70 17.64
C ALA A 459 11.34 -21.77 17.21
N ASN A 460 11.06 -20.89 16.26
CA ASN A 460 11.94 -19.90 15.68
C ASN A 460 11.43 -18.47 15.92
N THR A 461 12.36 -17.51 16.00
CA THR A 461 12.04 -16.08 15.89
C THR A 461 12.72 -15.53 14.65
N LEU A 462 11.96 -15.18 13.61
CA LEU A 462 12.52 -14.60 12.38
C LEU A 462 12.09 -13.14 12.25
N SER A 463 13.01 -12.26 11.92
CA SER A 463 12.76 -10.83 11.68
C SER A 463 13.31 -10.42 10.32
N GLY A 464 12.49 -9.92 9.40
CA GLY A 464 12.88 -9.45 8.07
C GLY A 464 13.80 -8.25 8.08
N GLY A 465 13.46 -7.27 8.92
CA GLY A 465 14.23 -6.03 9.00
C GLY A 465 13.58 -4.99 8.10
N ALA A 466 14.25 -4.58 7.03
CA ALA A 466 13.64 -3.72 6.02
C ALA A 466 13.81 -4.33 4.63
N GLY A 467 12.91 -4.01 3.70
CA GLY A 467 12.82 -4.69 2.41
C GLY A 467 11.56 -5.53 2.32
N ASP A 468 11.19 -5.96 1.11
CA ASP A 468 10.04 -6.83 0.90
C ASP A 468 10.49 -8.28 1.14
N ASP A 469 10.23 -8.80 2.34
CA ASP A 469 10.82 -10.04 2.84
C ASP A 469 9.88 -11.24 2.69
N VAL A 470 10.45 -12.44 2.69
CA VAL A 470 9.71 -13.71 2.70
C VAL A 470 10.15 -14.54 3.90
N LEU A 471 9.23 -14.82 4.82
CA LEU A 471 9.47 -15.55 6.04
C LEU A 471 8.60 -16.81 6.09
N SER A 472 9.23 -17.97 6.30
CA SER A 472 8.56 -19.25 6.57
C SER A 472 9.07 -19.83 7.88
N GLY A 473 8.18 -20.05 8.84
CA GLY A 473 8.52 -20.58 10.18
C GLY A 473 8.92 -22.05 10.12
N GLY A 474 8.05 -22.88 9.54
CA GLY A 474 8.29 -24.29 9.28
C GLY A 474 7.47 -25.18 10.19
N GLY A 475 8.08 -25.76 11.22
CA GLY A 475 7.32 -26.52 12.21
C GLY A 475 7.55 -25.95 13.60
N GLY A 476 6.59 -26.13 14.50
CA GLY A 476 6.70 -25.61 15.87
C GLY A 476 5.99 -24.27 16.01
N ASP A 477 6.00 -23.71 17.22
CA ASP A 477 5.33 -22.43 17.49
C ASP A 477 6.31 -21.27 17.24
N ASP A 478 6.17 -20.60 16.10
CA ASP A 478 7.10 -19.59 15.60
C ASP A 478 6.64 -18.15 15.85
N THR A 479 7.58 -17.21 15.83
CA THR A 479 7.30 -15.78 15.84
C THR A 479 7.99 -15.11 14.66
N LEU A 480 7.20 -14.59 13.71
CA LEU A 480 7.68 -13.96 12.49
C LEU A 480 7.38 -12.46 12.50
N TYR A 481 8.41 -11.64 12.28
CA TYR A 481 8.30 -10.20 12.10
C TYR A 481 8.69 -9.86 10.66
N GLY A 482 7.74 -9.36 9.85
CA GLY A 482 8.03 -8.87 8.50
C GLY A 482 9.03 -7.72 8.55
N GLY A 483 8.61 -6.60 9.14
CA GLY A 483 9.48 -5.43 9.29
C GLY A 483 9.03 -4.30 8.37
N GLU A 484 9.94 -3.44 7.93
CA GLU A 484 9.58 -2.38 6.97
C GLU A 484 9.57 -2.92 5.55
N GLY A 485 8.39 -3.10 4.94
CA GLY A 485 8.29 -3.56 3.56
C GLY A 485 6.99 -4.31 3.32
N ASN A 486 6.75 -4.71 2.07
CA ASN A 486 5.60 -5.55 1.76
C ASN A 486 6.01 -7.02 1.91
N ASP A 487 5.73 -7.59 3.08
CA ASP A 487 6.29 -8.87 3.46
C ASP A 487 5.36 -10.03 3.16
N ILE A 488 5.93 -11.21 2.97
CA ILE A 488 5.21 -12.48 2.87
C ILE A 488 5.54 -13.35 4.07
N LEU A 489 4.54 -13.61 4.91
CA LEU A 489 4.68 -14.37 6.14
C LEU A 489 3.92 -15.69 6.05
N ARG A 490 4.57 -16.78 6.46
CA ARG A 490 3.99 -18.11 6.53
C ARG A 490 4.43 -18.80 7.81
N GLY A 491 3.51 -19.03 8.73
CA GLY A 491 3.78 -19.78 9.96
C GLY A 491 4.24 -21.21 9.65
N ASP A 492 3.54 -21.84 8.70
CA ASP A 492 3.57 -23.29 8.45
C ASP A 492 2.93 -24.05 9.62
N ALA A 493 3.44 -25.22 10.03
CA ALA A 493 2.75 -26.06 11.00
C ALA A 493 3.06 -25.67 12.45
N GLY A 494 2.11 -25.09 13.16
CA GLY A 494 2.40 -24.55 14.48
C GLY A 494 1.23 -23.87 15.15
N ASN A 495 1.50 -23.09 16.18
CA ASN A 495 0.61 -22.00 16.58
C ASN A 495 1.44 -20.73 16.52
N ASP A 496 1.41 -20.07 15.38
CA ASP A 496 2.41 -19.07 15.05
C ASP A 496 1.92 -17.66 15.35
N LEU A 497 2.88 -16.76 15.59
CA LEU A 497 2.62 -15.35 15.83
C LEU A 497 3.27 -14.51 14.72
N LEU A 498 2.43 -13.96 13.84
CA LEU A 498 2.85 -13.28 12.62
C LEU A 498 2.61 -11.76 12.72
N TYR A 499 3.67 -10.96 12.59
CA TYR A 499 3.63 -9.50 12.61
C TYR A 499 3.96 -8.95 11.21
N GLY A 500 2.96 -8.45 10.48
CA GLY A 500 3.15 -7.90 9.13
C GLY A 500 3.90 -6.57 9.10
N SER A 501 3.49 -5.61 9.96
CA SER A 501 3.90 -4.19 10.02
C SER A 501 2.78 -3.24 9.59
N SER A 502 3.13 -2.03 9.11
CA SER A 502 2.19 -0.99 8.66
C SER A 502 2.14 -0.86 7.12
N GLN A 503 2.81 -1.76 6.42
CA GLN A 503 2.89 -1.86 4.96
C GLN A 503 1.97 -2.98 4.46
N ASN A 504 1.92 -3.25 3.14
CA ASN A 504 0.99 -4.25 2.60
C ASN A 504 1.61 -5.64 2.65
N ASN A 505 1.14 -6.48 3.56
CA ASN A 505 1.69 -7.82 3.77
C ASN A 505 0.77 -8.91 3.22
N THR A 506 1.37 -10.06 2.97
CA THR A 506 0.68 -11.28 2.55
C THR A 506 0.93 -12.39 3.56
N TYR A 507 -0.14 -12.89 4.18
CA TYR A 507 -0.08 -14.03 5.10
C TYR A 507 -0.56 -15.29 4.35
N LEU A 508 0.28 -16.31 4.25
CA LEU A 508 -0.10 -17.58 3.64
C LEU A 508 -0.55 -18.56 4.71
N PHE A 509 -1.68 -19.22 4.47
CA PHE A 509 -2.22 -20.21 5.39
C PHE A 509 -2.80 -21.41 4.64
N ASN A 510 -2.38 -22.61 5.04
CA ASN A 510 -2.79 -23.90 4.48
C ASN A 510 -3.45 -24.78 5.54
N GLN A 511 -3.99 -25.91 5.09
CA GLN A 511 -4.50 -26.91 6.01
C GLN A 511 -3.35 -27.60 6.77
N GLY A 512 -3.50 -27.72 8.08
CA GLY A 512 -2.47 -28.26 8.97
C GLY A 512 -1.52 -27.22 9.54
N ASP A 513 -1.73 -25.93 9.25
CA ASP A 513 -0.93 -24.83 9.77
C ASP A 513 -1.26 -24.53 11.25
N GLY A 514 -2.39 -25.01 11.77
CA GLY A 514 -2.73 -24.93 13.20
C GLY A 514 -3.43 -23.63 13.62
N HIS A 515 -3.09 -23.07 14.78
CA HIS A 515 -3.80 -21.93 15.37
C HIS A 515 -2.96 -20.64 15.35
N ASP A 516 -2.95 -19.95 14.20
CA ASP A 516 -2.11 -18.77 14.01
C ASP A 516 -2.75 -17.48 14.49
N THR A 517 -1.92 -16.57 14.97
CA THR A 517 -2.30 -15.22 15.39
C THR A 517 -1.59 -14.19 14.53
N LEU A 518 -2.37 -13.36 13.86
CA LEU A 518 -1.88 -12.26 13.02
C LEU A 518 -2.00 -10.96 13.82
N VAL A 519 -0.90 -10.22 13.87
CA VAL A 519 -0.81 -8.91 14.51
C VAL A 519 -0.44 -7.89 13.46
N ASP A 520 -1.46 -7.20 13.00
CA ASP A 520 -1.34 -6.18 11.97
C ASP A 520 -1.16 -4.78 12.57
N GLN A 521 -0.46 -3.88 11.86
CA GLN A 521 -0.25 -2.48 12.27
C GLN A 521 -0.64 -1.47 11.18
N GLY A 522 -1.41 -1.92 10.18
CA GLY A 522 -1.99 -1.16 9.09
C GLY A 522 -1.42 -1.61 7.74
N GLY A 523 -2.02 -1.12 6.66
CA GLY A 523 -1.65 -1.56 5.32
C GLY A 523 -2.88 -1.91 4.52
N SER A 524 -2.67 -2.61 3.41
CA SER A 524 -3.70 -3.29 2.65
C SER A 524 -3.32 -4.76 2.58
N ASP A 525 -3.62 -5.47 3.65
CA ASP A 525 -3.07 -6.79 3.93
C ASP A 525 -3.96 -7.89 3.35
N THR A 526 -3.32 -8.98 2.93
CA THR A 526 -4.00 -10.09 2.27
C THR A 526 -3.66 -11.41 2.94
N ILE A 527 -4.68 -12.18 3.31
CA ILE A 527 -4.53 -13.61 3.61
C ILE A 527 -4.76 -14.40 2.34
N VAL A 528 -3.89 -15.36 2.06
CA VAL A 528 -4.01 -16.29 0.94
C VAL A 528 -4.20 -17.69 1.49
N PHE A 529 -5.42 -18.21 1.37
CA PHE A 529 -5.74 -19.58 1.72
C PHE A 529 -5.32 -20.55 0.63
N GLY A 530 -4.64 -21.61 1.06
CA GLY A 530 -4.27 -22.74 0.22
C GLY A 530 -5.45 -23.54 -0.32
N THR A 531 -5.14 -24.51 -1.17
CA THR A 531 -6.11 -25.48 -1.69
C THR A 531 -6.69 -26.33 -0.57
N GLY A 532 -8.00 -26.60 -0.60
CA GLY A 532 -8.68 -27.43 0.41
C GLY A 532 -9.40 -26.63 1.50
N ILE A 533 -9.26 -25.31 1.51
CA ILE A 533 -9.97 -24.39 2.40
C ILE A 533 -11.04 -23.68 1.56
N ALA A 534 -12.31 -23.95 1.81
CA ALA A 534 -13.42 -23.32 1.09
C ALA A 534 -14.05 -22.21 1.93
N ALA A 535 -14.44 -21.11 1.27
CA ALA A 535 -15.10 -19.98 1.93
C ALA A 535 -16.40 -20.38 2.68
N SER A 536 -17.09 -21.42 2.21
CA SER A 536 -18.31 -21.95 2.85
C SER A 536 -18.05 -22.67 4.17
N ASP A 537 -16.81 -23.08 4.44
CA ASP A 537 -16.46 -23.88 5.62
C ASP A 537 -16.02 -22.99 6.78
N ILE A 538 -15.63 -21.74 6.48
CA ILE A 538 -15.13 -20.77 7.45
C ILE A 538 -16.24 -20.31 8.39
N ARG A 539 -15.98 -20.37 9.69
CA ARG A 539 -16.85 -19.85 10.75
C ARG A 539 -16.11 -18.82 11.58
N GLY A 540 -16.76 -17.70 11.89
CA GLY A 540 -16.15 -16.59 12.62
C GLY A 540 -16.79 -16.38 13.98
N TRP A 541 -15.97 -16.06 14.99
CA TRP A 541 -16.45 -15.57 16.29
C TRP A 541 -15.59 -14.43 16.82
N LEU A 542 -16.16 -13.66 17.72
CA LEU A 542 -15.42 -12.65 18.48
C LEU A 542 -14.89 -13.25 19.78
N GLN A 543 -13.66 -12.89 20.12
CA GLN A 543 -13.09 -13.11 21.44
C GLN A 543 -12.47 -11.81 21.95
N GLY A 544 -13.24 -11.02 22.68
CA GLY A 544 -12.84 -9.66 23.05
C GLY A 544 -12.80 -8.76 21.82
N GLN A 545 -11.61 -8.27 21.46
CA GLN A 545 -11.39 -7.43 20.28
C GLN A 545 -10.84 -8.22 19.07
N ASP A 546 -10.60 -9.52 19.27
CA ASP A 546 -10.04 -10.40 18.25
C ASP A 546 -11.18 -11.04 17.45
N VAL A 547 -10.98 -11.16 16.14
CA VAL A 547 -11.81 -12.01 15.27
C VAL A 547 -11.08 -13.33 15.07
N VAL A 548 -11.74 -14.44 15.33
CA VAL A 548 -11.19 -15.78 15.08
C VAL A 548 -11.98 -16.46 13.98
N LEU A 549 -11.28 -16.99 12.98
CA LEU A 549 -11.83 -17.75 11.88
C LEU A 549 -11.41 -19.23 12.04
N ASP A 550 -12.37 -20.12 12.29
CA ASP A 550 -12.18 -21.58 12.23
C ASP A 550 -12.41 -22.07 10.81
N LEU A 551 -11.53 -22.95 10.34
CA LEU A 551 -11.58 -23.47 8.97
C LEU A 551 -12.54 -24.65 8.80
N GLY A 552 -13.28 -25.03 9.85
CA GLY A 552 -14.28 -26.09 9.82
C GLY A 552 -13.70 -27.52 9.83
N ASN A 553 -12.38 -27.66 9.93
CA ASN A 553 -11.68 -28.95 9.96
C ASN A 553 -11.37 -29.45 11.40
N GLY A 554 -11.61 -28.60 12.41
CA GLY A 554 -11.48 -28.92 13.83
C GLY A 554 -10.05 -28.86 14.40
N HIS A 555 -9.10 -28.31 13.67
CA HIS A 555 -7.70 -28.14 14.12
C HIS A 555 -7.05 -26.84 13.66
N ASP A 556 -7.54 -26.20 12.60
CA ASP A 556 -6.94 -24.97 12.07
C ASP A 556 -7.84 -23.76 12.32
N SER A 557 -7.24 -22.66 12.78
CA SER A 557 -7.91 -21.37 12.93
C SER A 557 -6.96 -20.20 12.76
N ILE A 558 -7.46 -19.07 12.29
CA ILE A 558 -6.70 -17.82 12.28
C ILE A 558 -7.34 -16.79 13.22
N ARG A 559 -6.53 -16.18 14.07
CA ARG A 559 -6.91 -15.06 14.95
C ARG A 559 -6.36 -13.74 14.40
N PHE A 560 -7.24 -12.77 14.18
CA PHE A 560 -6.90 -11.38 13.88
C PHE A 560 -6.90 -10.58 15.15
N LYS A 561 -5.72 -10.17 15.61
CA LYS A 561 -5.58 -9.50 16.90
C LYS A 561 -6.06 -8.06 16.84
N ASN A 562 -6.90 -7.66 17.78
CA ASN A 562 -7.44 -6.29 17.90
C ASN A 562 -8.11 -5.75 16.62
N ARG A 563 -8.72 -6.61 15.80
CA ARG A 563 -9.41 -6.19 14.57
C ARG A 563 -10.57 -5.22 14.84
N VAL A 564 -11.19 -5.34 16.02
CA VAL A 564 -12.36 -4.55 16.41
C VAL A 564 -12.02 -3.55 17.52
N ASN A 565 -12.42 -2.30 17.34
CA ASN A 565 -12.31 -1.24 18.35
C ASN A 565 -13.23 -1.52 19.55
N SER A 566 -12.99 -0.83 20.67
CA SER A 566 -13.83 -0.97 21.88
C SER A 566 -15.30 -0.58 21.69
N ASP A 567 -15.60 0.24 20.68
CA ASP A 567 -16.95 0.64 20.26
C ASP A 567 -17.59 -0.33 19.26
N GLY A 568 -16.91 -1.42 18.90
CA GLY A 568 -17.41 -2.43 17.96
C GLY A 568 -17.17 -2.08 16.50
N GLY A 569 -16.57 -0.93 16.21
CA GLY A 569 -16.19 -0.55 14.86
C GLY A 569 -14.94 -1.29 14.39
N ARG A 570 -14.73 -1.30 13.07
CA ARG A 570 -13.48 -1.73 12.43
C ARG A 570 -12.30 -0.87 12.94
N ASP A 571 -11.23 -1.47 13.44
CA ASP A 571 -9.96 -0.76 13.64
C ASP A 571 -9.15 -0.81 12.35
N THR A 572 -9.14 0.29 11.59
CA THR A 572 -8.44 0.36 10.30
C THR A 572 -6.91 0.30 10.42
N ARG A 573 -6.36 0.20 11.63
CA ARG A 573 -4.91 0.10 11.87
C ARG A 573 -4.45 -1.33 12.16
N THR A 574 -5.36 -2.28 12.27
CA THR A 574 -5.09 -3.67 12.65
C THR A 574 -5.95 -4.63 11.84
N ASP A 575 -6.60 -4.12 10.79
CA ASP A 575 -7.51 -4.92 9.97
C ASP A 575 -6.75 -5.71 8.92
N ILE A 576 -7.40 -6.76 8.43
CA ILE A 576 -7.00 -7.45 7.21
C ILE A 576 -8.00 -7.10 6.12
N GLU A 577 -7.54 -6.46 5.06
CA GLU A 577 -8.39 -5.94 3.99
C GLU A 577 -8.96 -7.03 3.08
N GLN A 578 -8.24 -8.15 2.94
CA GLN A 578 -8.58 -9.16 1.96
C GLN A 578 -8.25 -10.59 2.40
N ILE A 579 -9.14 -11.53 2.06
CA ILE A 579 -8.84 -12.96 2.06
C ILE A 579 -9.08 -13.51 0.66
N THR A 580 -8.11 -14.23 0.13
CA THR A 580 -8.17 -14.86 -1.19
C THR A 580 -8.15 -16.37 -1.05
N PHE A 581 -9.07 -17.05 -1.72
CA PHE A 581 -9.18 -18.51 -1.72
C PHE A 581 -8.64 -19.10 -3.03
N ALA A 582 -8.23 -20.36 -2.99
CA ALA A 582 -7.67 -21.06 -4.15
C ALA A 582 -8.62 -21.21 -5.35
N ASP A 583 -9.95 -21.12 -5.14
CA ASP A 583 -10.95 -21.15 -6.21
C ASP A 583 -11.18 -19.77 -6.88
N GLY A 584 -10.44 -18.75 -6.43
CA GLY A 584 -10.55 -17.36 -6.89
C GLY A 584 -11.62 -16.55 -6.16
N THR A 585 -12.32 -17.13 -5.18
CA THR A 585 -13.19 -16.37 -4.28
C THR A 585 -12.34 -15.36 -3.51
N VAL A 586 -12.83 -14.13 -3.39
CA VAL A 586 -12.18 -13.05 -2.63
C VAL A 586 -13.16 -12.48 -1.64
N TRP A 587 -12.80 -12.51 -0.37
CA TRP A 587 -13.47 -11.74 0.68
C TRP A 587 -12.76 -10.42 0.84
N THR A 588 -13.51 -9.34 0.71
CA THR A 588 -13.01 -7.98 0.96
C THR A 588 -13.34 -7.55 2.38
N GLY A 589 -12.77 -6.43 2.85
CA GLY A 589 -13.14 -5.83 4.14
C GLY A 589 -14.66 -5.67 4.32
N LYS A 590 -15.42 -5.42 3.25
CA LYS A 590 -16.90 -5.44 3.32
C LYS A 590 -17.44 -6.82 3.69
N THR A 591 -16.95 -7.88 3.02
CA THR A 591 -17.40 -9.25 3.30
C THR A 591 -17.02 -9.67 4.72
N LEU A 592 -15.82 -9.31 5.17
CA LEU A 592 -15.34 -9.58 6.52
C LEU A 592 -16.08 -8.78 7.60
N ASN A 593 -16.71 -7.65 7.25
CA ASN A 593 -17.54 -6.84 8.15
C ASN A 593 -19.01 -7.27 8.13
N ASP A 594 -19.49 -7.85 7.04
CA ASP A 594 -20.84 -8.38 6.92
C ASP A 594 -20.94 -9.85 7.37
N MET A 595 -19.79 -10.51 7.61
CA MET A 595 -19.70 -11.91 8.02
C MET A 595 -20.35 -12.08 9.39
N ALA A 596 -21.36 -12.92 9.54
CA ALA A 596 -21.95 -13.17 10.85
C ALA A 596 -20.91 -13.71 11.85
N LEU A 597 -20.63 -12.96 12.91
CA LEU A 597 -19.75 -13.41 14.00
C LEU A 597 -20.59 -13.93 15.16
N THR A 598 -20.20 -15.10 15.67
CA THR A 598 -20.85 -15.66 16.85
C THR A 598 -20.16 -15.14 18.12
N THR A 599 -20.90 -14.81 19.17
CA THR A 599 -20.35 -14.57 20.50
C THR A 599 -21.11 -15.45 21.48
N GLN A 600 -20.40 -16.24 22.28
CA GLN A 600 -21.02 -17.19 23.19
C GLN A 600 -20.62 -16.87 24.64
N GLY A 601 -21.62 -16.69 25.48
CA GLY A 601 -21.50 -16.59 26.93
C GLY A 601 -21.28 -17.96 27.58
N THR A 602 -21.33 -17.95 28.90
CA THR A 602 -21.06 -19.08 29.77
C THR A 602 -22.36 -19.57 30.40
N SER A 603 -22.28 -20.20 31.56
CA SER A 603 -23.45 -20.62 32.33
C SER A 603 -23.69 -19.73 33.56
N GLY A 604 -23.09 -18.55 33.58
CA GLY A 604 -23.32 -17.53 34.60
C GLY A 604 -23.59 -16.19 33.95
N ASN A 605 -23.87 -15.18 34.76
CA ASN A 605 -24.25 -13.85 34.28
C ASN A 605 -23.12 -13.19 33.46
N ASP A 606 -23.35 -13.02 32.17
CA ASP A 606 -22.39 -12.51 31.20
C ASP A 606 -22.78 -11.12 30.66
N THR A 607 -21.77 -10.38 30.21
CA THR A 607 -21.99 -9.13 29.47
C THR A 607 -21.32 -9.27 28.11
N LEU A 608 -22.16 -9.43 27.09
CA LEU A 608 -21.73 -9.65 25.71
C LEU A 608 -22.01 -8.39 24.89
N GLN A 609 -21.07 -8.03 24.02
CA GLN A 609 -21.17 -6.88 23.13
C GLN A 609 -20.82 -7.34 21.72
N GLY A 610 -21.73 -7.12 20.80
CA GLY A 610 -21.54 -7.25 19.37
C GLY A 610 -20.67 -6.13 18.78
N TRP A 611 -20.59 -6.12 17.47
CA TRP A 611 -19.81 -5.19 16.65
C TRP A 611 -20.80 -4.40 15.78
N GLN A 612 -20.31 -3.64 14.79
CA GLN A 612 -21.19 -2.82 13.94
C GLN A 612 -21.75 -3.61 12.72
N GLY A 613 -21.45 -4.91 12.65
CA GLY A 613 -21.89 -5.83 11.60
C GLY A 613 -22.90 -6.85 12.14
N ARG A 614 -23.30 -7.81 11.31
CA ARG A 614 -24.25 -8.85 11.72
C ARG A 614 -23.68 -9.74 12.83
N ASP A 615 -24.44 -9.88 13.91
CA ASP A 615 -24.09 -10.70 15.07
C ASP A 615 -24.99 -11.91 15.29
N THR A 616 -24.41 -12.95 15.90
CA THR A 616 -25.17 -14.00 16.58
C THR A 616 -24.65 -14.15 18.00
N MET A 617 -25.45 -13.78 18.98
CA MET A 617 -25.07 -13.76 20.38
C MET A 617 -25.88 -14.79 21.15
N LEU A 618 -25.19 -15.59 21.96
CA LEU A 618 -25.77 -16.63 22.80
C LEU A 618 -25.40 -16.31 24.25
N GLY A 619 -26.37 -15.91 25.09
CA GLY A 619 -26.15 -15.63 26.52
C GLY A 619 -25.83 -16.92 27.27
N GLY A 620 -26.74 -17.90 27.20
CA GLY A 620 -26.54 -19.22 27.77
C GLY A 620 -27.43 -19.42 28.98
N ALA A 621 -26.84 -19.52 30.17
CA ALA A 621 -27.61 -19.58 31.41
C ALA A 621 -27.07 -18.52 32.38
N GLY A 622 -27.93 -18.00 33.26
CA GLY A 622 -27.61 -16.85 34.11
C GLY A 622 -28.31 -15.59 33.62
N ASP A 623 -28.31 -14.54 34.42
CA ASP A 623 -28.91 -13.25 34.00
C ASP A 623 -27.90 -12.49 33.12
N ASP A 624 -28.10 -12.49 31.82
CA ASP A 624 -27.15 -11.99 30.83
C ASP A 624 -27.50 -10.59 30.32
N THR A 625 -26.50 -9.87 29.82
CA THR A 625 -26.69 -8.59 29.12
C THR A 625 -26.04 -8.67 27.74
N LEU A 626 -26.87 -8.70 26.70
CA LEU A 626 -26.46 -8.79 25.30
C LEU A 626 -26.74 -7.47 24.58
N SER A 627 -25.79 -7.02 23.75
CA SER A 627 -25.96 -5.81 22.93
C SER A 627 -25.42 -6.02 21.52
N GLY A 628 -26.30 -6.11 20.51
CA GLY A 628 -25.93 -6.24 19.10
C GLY A 628 -25.32 -4.98 18.47
N ARG A 629 -25.66 -3.79 19.01
CA ARG A 629 -25.22 -2.46 18.53
C ARG A 629 -25.76 -2.11 17.13
N GLY A 630 -25.20 -2.62 16.06
CA GLY A 630 -25.69 -2.31 14.73
C GLY A 630 -25.36 -3.42 13.77
N GLY A 631 -26.24 -3.66 12.82
CA GLY A 631 -26.24 -4.91 12.06
C GLY A 631 -27.65 -5.49 12.06
N ASP A 632 -27.83 -6.61 11.38
CA ASP A 632 -29.06 -7.38 11.50
C ASP A 632 -28.78 -8.56 12.43
N ASP A 633 -29.03 -8.40 13.73
CA ASP A 633 -28.45 -9.26 14.75
C ASP A 633 -29.42 -10.33 15.24
N VAL A 634 -28.87 -11.46 15.70
CA VAL A 634 -29.61 -12.52 16.41
C VAL A 634 -29.11 -12.60 17.84
N LEU A 635 -29.94 -12.24 18.80
CA LEU A 635 -29.61 -12.30 20.24
C LEU A 635 -30.51 -13.36 20.90
N LEU A 636 -29.90 -14.35 21.53
CA LEU A 636 -30.57 -15.40 22.29
C LEU A 636 -30.10 -15.28 23.75
N GLY A 637 -31.00 -14.93 24.67
CA GLY A 637 -30.71 -14.81 26.11
C GLY A 637 -30.43 -16.17 26.71
N GLY A 638 -31.44 -17.05 26.73
CA GLY A 638 -31.33 -18.41 27.23
C GLY A 638 -32.07 -18.57 28.55
N ASP A 639 -31.45 -19.21 29.55
CA ASP A 639 -32.07 -19.37 30.88
C ASP A 639 -31.63 -18.23 31.81
N GLY A 640 -32.53 -17.42 32.36
CA GLY A 640 -32.18 -16.31 33.25
C GLY A 640 -33.08 -15.11 33.02
N ASN A 641 -32.88 -14.02 33.77
CA ASN A 641 -33.55 -12.75 33.47
C ASN A 641 -32.59 -11.88 32.64
N ASP A 642 -32.77 -11.90 31.34
CA ASP A 642 -31.81 -11.35 30.38
C ASP A 642 -32.18 -9.93 29.93
N LEU A 643 -31.16 -9.13 29.61
CA LEU A 643 -31.29 -7.83 28.97
C LEU A 643 -30.71 -7.88 27.56
N LEU A 644 -31.57 -7.85 26.55
CA LEU A 644 -31.20 -7.90 25.14
C LEU A 644 -31.41 -6.52 24.49
N ASP A 645 -30.34 -5.93 23.97
CA ASP A 645 -30.36 -4.71 23.17
C ASP A 645 -29.95 -5.03 21.72
N GLY A 646 -30.92 -5.13 20.81
CA GLY A 646 -30.65 -5.36 19.39
C GLY A 646 -29.96 -4.18 18.71
N GLY A 647 -30.03 -2.98 19.28
CA GLY A 647 -29.46 -1.81 18.64
C GLY A 647 -30.15 -1.44 17.32
N SER A 648 -29.38 -1.01 16.31
CA SER A 648 -29.87 -0.62 14.98
C SER A 648 -30.06 -1.83 14.05
N GLY A 649 -30.65 -1.63 12.86
CA GLY A 649 -30.89 -2.68 11.87
C GLY A 649 -32.10 -3.57 12.16
N SER A 650 -32.18 -4.73 11.48
CA SER A 650 -33.32 -5.66 11.57
C SER A 650 -32.95 -6.86 12.42
N ASN A 651 -33.44 -6.88 13.66
CA ASN A 651 -32.94 -7.78 14.68
C ASN A 651 -33.93 -8.90 15.01
N ARG A 652 -33.41 -10.04 15.46
CA ARG A 652 -34.15 -11.11 16.10
C ARG A 652 -33.68 -11.26 17.54
N LEU A 653 -34.58 -11.01 18.50
CA LEU A 653 -34.31 -11.16 19.92
C LEU A 653 -35.21 -12.27 20.49
N GLU A 654 -34.61 -13.18 21.25
CA GLU A 654 -35.28 -14.26 21.95
C GLU A 654 -34.78 -14.27 23.40
N GLY A 655 -35.65 -13.94 24.36
CA GLY A 655 -35.31 -13.89 25.78
C GLY A 655 -35.01 -15.28 26.32
N GLY A 656 -35.98 -16.18 26.22
CA GLY A 656 -35.81 -17.58 26.62
C GLY A 656 -36.64 -17.90 27.85
N ALA A 657 -36.01 -18.29 28.95
CA ALA A 657 -36.70 -18.66 30.17
C ALA A 657 -36.31 -17.74 31.33
N GLY A 658 -37.27 -16.99 31.86
CA GLY A 658 -37.08 -16.00 32.92
C GLY A 658 -37.80 -14.71 32.55
N ASN A 659 -37.60 -13.65 33.32
CA ASN A 659 -38.28 -12.38 33.08
C ASN A 659 -37.33 -11.43 32.35
N ASP A 660 -37.46 -11.39 31.04
CA ASP A 660 -36.51 -10.77 30.14
C ASP A 660 -36.91 -9.34 29.74
N VAL A 661 -35.91 -8.56 29.35
CA VAL A 661 -36.08 -7.23 28.79
C VAL A 661 -35.45 -7.18 27.41
N LEU A 662 -36.28 -7.14 26.38
CA LEU A 662 -35.86 -7.06 24.99
C LEU A 662 -36.13 -5.65 24.47
N LYS A 663 -35.12 -5.03 23.85
CA LYS A 663 -35.25 -3.69 23.27
C LYS A 663 -34.44 -3.54 21.99
N VAL A 664 -34.90 -2.65 21.13
CA VAL A 664 -34.21 -2.25 19.89
C VAL A 664 -34.12 -0.72 19.83
N SER A 665 -33.31 -0.21 18.89
CA SER A 665 -33.18 1.24 18.69
C SER A 665 -34.48 1.84 18.18
N ALA A 666 -35.03 2.81 18.93
CA ALA A 666 -36.28 3.46 18.55
C ALA A 666 -36.26 4.08 17.14
N TYR A 667 -35.12 4.58 16.67
CA TYR A 667 -35.05 5.35 15.41
C TYR A 667 -34.28 4.67 14.28
N TYR A 668 -33.37 3.75 14.62
CA TYR A 668 -32.42 3.18 13.65
C TYR A 668 -32.63 1.69 13.44
N SER A 669 -33.75 1.14 13.91
CA SER A 669 -34.11 -0.26 13.77
C SER A 669 -35.49 -0.39 13.11
N SER A 670 -35.71 -1.48 12.40
CA SER A 670 -36.96 -1.77 11.68
C SER A 670 -37.08 -3.26 11.40
N ASP A 671 -38.31 -3.73 11.20
CA ASP A 671 -38.63 -5.11 10.83
C ASP A 671 -38.08 -6.13 11.84
N ASN A 672 -38.11 -5.78 13.14
CA ASN A 672 -37.57 -6.66 14.18
C ASN A 672 -38.52 -7.81 14.52
N VAL A 673 -37.96 -8.89 15.04
CA VAL A 673 -38.70 -10.02 15.60
C VAL A 673 -38.31 -10.21 17.06
N LEU A 674 -39.25 -9.97 17.98
CA LEU A 674 -39.02 -10.09 19.42
C LEU A 674 -39.88 -11.21 20.00
N SER A 675 -39.27 -12.08 20.80
CA SER A 675 -39.94 -13.17 21.52
C SER A 675 -39.43 -13.18 22.95
N GLY A 676 -40.31 -12.96 23.93
CA GLY A 676 -39.95 -13.02 25.34
C GLY A 676 -39.56 -14.44 25.72
N GLY A 677 -40.47 -15.39 25.47
CA GLY A 677 -40.28 -16.79 25.84
C GLY A 677 -41.11 -17.08 27.06
N THR A 678 -40.63 -17.90 28.00
CA THR A 678 -41.38 -18.20 29.23
C THR A 678 -40.99 -17.27 30.36
N GLY A 679 -41.94 -16.55 30.92
CA GLY A 679 -41.74 -15.69 32.10
C GLY A 679 -42.67 -14.48 32.06
N ASP A 680 -42.29 -13.40 32.73
CA ASP A 680 -43.02 -12.14 32.61
C ASP A 680 -42.11 -11.12 31.93
N ASP A 681 -42.19 -11.04 30.61
CA ASP A 681 -41.21 -10.32 29.79
C ASP A 681 -41.63 -8.88 29.46
N THR A 682 -40.67 -8.03 29.12
CA THR A 682 -40.92 -6.69 28.61
C THR A 682 -40.21 -6.46 27.28
N LEU A 683 -41.00 -6.22 26.22
CA LEU A 683 -40.52 -6.05 24.85
C LEU A 683 -40.74 -4.60 24.41
N TYR A 684 -39.67 -3.92 24.01
CA TYR A 684 -39.67 -2.54 23.53
C TYR A 684 -39.43 -2.48 22.03
N GLY A 685 -40.44 -2.01 21.30
CA GLY A 685 -40.40 -1.78 19.86
C GLY A 685 -39.64 -0.54 19.42
N SER A 686 -39.53 -0.42 18.10
CA SER A 686 -39.00 0.74 17.41
C SER A 686 -40.12 1.73 17.03
N ASN A 687 -39.80 2.75 16.23
CA ASN A 687 -40.79 3.62 15.57
C ASN A 687 -41.19 3.09 14.18
N ASN A 688 -40.68 1.93 13.79
CA ASN A 688 -40.93 1.27 12.52
C ASN A 688 -41.59 -0.09 12.78
N SER A 689 -42.05 -0.76 11.72
CA SER A 689 -42.76 -2.04 11.83
C SER A 689 -41.97 -3.10 12.59
N ASP A 690 -42.60 -3.71 13.59
CA ASP A 690 -42.03 -4.80 14.39
C ASP A 690 -42.98 -5.99 14.50
N THR A 691 -42.42 -7.17 14.78
CA THR A 691 -43.17 -8.41 14.99
C THR A 691 -42.87 -9.01 16.36
N TYR A 692 -43.91 -9.18 17.16
CA TYR A 692 -43.86 -9.81 18.48
C TYR A 692 -44.42 -11.21 18.38
N LEU A 693 -43.69 -12.18 18.93
CA LEU A 693 -44.11 -13.58 18.97
C LEU A 693 -44.53 -13.93 20.40
N PHE A 694 -45.65 -14.60 20.52
CA PHE A 694 -46.14 -15.10 21.80
C PHE A 694 -46.74 -16.50 21.62
N GLU A 695 -46.22 -17.46 22.37
CA GLU A 695 -46.63 -18.85 22.41
C GLU A 695 -47.41 -19.16 23.71
N LYS A 696 -47.98 -20.36 23.78
CA LYS A 696 -48.71 -20.79 24.97
C LYS A 696 -47.74 -21.22 26.07
N GLY A 697 -47.90 -20.68 27.28
CA GLY A 697 -47.02 -20.90 28.41
C GLY A 697 -45.99 -19.78 28.60
N ASP A 698 -46.05 -18.74 27.77
CA ASP A 698 -45.10 -17.64 27.79
C ASP A 698 -45.27 -16.73 29.01
N GLY A 699 -46.43 -16.73 29.70
CA GLY A 699 -46.64 -15.98 30.94
C GLY A 699 -47.27 -14.60 30.74
N HIS A 700 -46.82 -13.58 31.50
CA HIS A 700 -47.44 -12.25 31.53
C HIS A 700 -46.58 -11.15 30.89
N ASP A 701 -46.57 -11.12 29.55
CA ASP A 701 -45.69 -10.22 28.82
C ASP A 701 -46.25 -8.81 28.66
N THR A 702 -45.36 -7.83 28.62
CA THR A 702 -45.66 -6.42 28.33
C THR A 702 -44.97 -5.97 27.05
N ILE A 703 -45.76 -5.48 26.10
CA ILE A 703 -45.27 -4.89 24.85
C ILE A 703 -45.38 -3.37 24.95
N VAL A 704 -44.29 -2.67 24.64
CA VAL A 704 -44.17 -1.21 24.66
C VAL A 704 -43.80 -0.71 23.26
N GLU A 705 -44.78 -0.17 22.54
CA GLU A 705 -44.59 0.39 21.20
C GLU A 705 -44.18 1.87 21.19
N GLN A 706 -43.47 2.27 20.14
CA GLN A 706 -43.15 3.69 19.89
C GLN A 706 -43.70 4.21 18.55
N GLY A 707 -44.06 3.33 17.63
CA GLY A 707 -44.73 3.63 16.36
C GLY A 707 -44.41 2.56 15.34
N GLY A 708 -45.12 2.53 14.20
CA GLY A 708 -44.80 1.56 13.16
C GLY A 708 -46.05 1.01 12.49
N THR A 709 -45.92 -0.16 11.89
CA THR A 709 -47.04 -1.01 11.50
C THR A 709 -46.74 -2.39 12.04
N ASP A 710 -47.22 -2.61 13.25
CA ASP A 710 -46.71 -3.63 14.15
C ASP A 710 -47.65 -4.83 14.21
N LYS A 711 -47.04 -5.98 14.49
CA LYS A 711 -47.72 -7.27 14.44
C LYS A 711 -47.44 -8.08 15.70
N LEU A 712 -48.48 -8.38 16.46
CA LEU A 712 -48.45 -9.45 17.44
C LEU A 712 -48.89 -10.77 16.78
N VAL A 713 -48.06 -11.79 16.84
CA VAL A 713 -48.33 -13.14 16.32
C VAL A 713 -48.55 -14.09 17.48
N LEU A 714 -49.75 -14.67 17.53
CA LEU A 714 -50.13 -15.65 18.52
C LEU A 714 -49.95 -17.06 17.96
N GLY A 715 -49.17 -17.84 18.69
CA GLY A 715 -48.77 -19.20 18.36
C GLY A 715 -49.91 -20.22 18.31
N ALA A 716 -49.55 -21.45 17.95
CA ALA A 716 -50.52 -22.53 17.79
C ALA A 716 -51.19 -22.89 19.13
N GLY A 717 -52.53 -22.97 19.13
CA GLY A 717 -53.31 -23.31 20.32
C GLY A 717 -53.83 -22.11 21.13
N ILE A 718 -53.51 -20.89 20.72
CA ILE A 718 -54.18 -19.66 21.15
C ILE A 718 -55.28 -19.35 20.12
N VAL A 719 -56.54 -19.43 20.52
CA VAL A 719 -57.69 -19.27 19.61
C VAL A 719 -58.43 -17.97 19.93
N ALA A 720 -58.81 -17.22 18.88
CA ALA A 720 -59.45 -15.92 19.02
C ALA A 720 -60.73 -15.92 19.88
N SER A 721 -61.47 -17.04 19.93
CA SER A 721 -62.68 -17.16 20.75
C SER A 721 -62.42 -17.20 22.27
N ASP A 722 -61.20 -17.55 22.65
CA ASP A 722 -60.83 -17.79 24.06
C ASP A 722 -60.20 -16.55 24.69
N VAL A 723 -59.70 -15.62 23.86
CA VAL A 723 -59.05 -14.38 24.28
C VAL A 723 -60.08 -13.37 24.77
N LYS A 724 -59.89 -12.88 25.99
CA LYS A 724 -60.65 -11.77 26.57
C LYS A 724 -59.83 -10.49 26.51
N VAL A 725 -60.46 -9.42 26.07
CA VAL A 725 -59.83 -8.11 25.96
C VAL A 725 -60.24 -7.23 27.15
N LEU A 726 -59.27 -6.96 28.01
CA LEU A 726 -59.42 -6.15 29.22
C LEU A 726 -58.76 -4.77 29.01
N ARG A 727 -59.25 -3.77 29.73
CA ARG A 727 -58.63 -2.43 29.79
C ARG A 727 -58.23 -2.11 31.22
N GLU A 728 -56.97 -1.72 31.38
CA GLU A 728 -56.37 -1.31 32.65
C GLU A 728 -55.75 0.09 32.50
N GLY A 729 -56.53 1.11 32.81
CA GLY A 729 -56.11 2.51 32.60
C GLY A 729 -55.95 2.82 31.10
N GLN A 730 -54.70 3.04 30.67
CA GLN A 730 -54.31 3.27 29.28
C GLN A 730 -53.92 2.00 28.54
N ASP A 731 -53.74 0.89 29.25
CA ASP A 731 -53.25 -0.36 28.70
C ASP A 731 -54.42 -1.25 28.24
N VAL A 732 -54.17 -2.04 27.21
CA VAL A 732 -55.05 -3.14 26.79
C VAL A 732 -54.38 -4.46 27.19
N VAL A 733 -55.11 -5.34 27.86
CA VAL A 733 -54.60 -6.65 28.28
C VAL A 733 -55.40 -7.75 27.60
N LEU A 734 -54.71 -8.64 26.91
CA LEU A 734 -55.25 -9.84 26.28
C LEU A 734 -55.09 -11.01 27.28
N ASP A 735 -56.16 -11.38 27.99
CA ASP A 735 -56.21 -12.60 28.81
C ASP A 735 -56.50 -13.78 27.88
N LEU A 736 -55.58 -14.73 27.75
CA LEU A 736 -55.70 -15.83 26.80
C LEU A 736 -56.66 -16.94 27.28
N GLY A 737 -57.33 -16.75 28.42
CA GLY A 737 -58.42 -17.61 28.90
C GLY A 737 -57.95 -18.95 29.48
N ASN A 738 -56.64 -19.17 29.55
CA ASN A 738 -56.03 -20.38 30.09
C ASN A 738 -55.67 -20.26 31.60
N GLY A 739 -55.83 -19.06 32.18
CA GLY A 739 -55.61 -18.78 33.61
C GLY A 739 -54.16 -18.54 34.02
N HIS A 740 -53.24 -18.46 33.06
CA HIS A 740 -51.82 -18.20 33.30
C HIS A 740 -51.27 -17.12 32.35
N ASP A 741 -51.61 -17.16 31.07
CA ASP A 741 -50.96 -16.31 30.07
C ASP A 741 -51.77 -15.04 29.77
N SER A 742 -51.07 -13.91 29.66
CA SER A 742 -51.66 -12.64 29.21
C SER A 742 -50.66 -11.73 28.54
N ILE A 743 -51.13 -10.88 27.63
CA ILE A 743 -50.28 -9.90 26.94
C ILE A 743 -50.80 -8.49 27.23
N ARG A 744 -49.97 -7.64 27.85
CA ARG A 744 -50.26 -6.23 28.08
C ARG A 744 -49.68 -5.38 26.96
N LEU A 745 -50.55 -4.74 26.19
CA LEU A 745 -50.21 -3.71 25.23
C LEU A 745 -50.20 -2.36 25.95
N LYS A 746 -49.00 -1.87 26.26
CA LYS A 746 -48.81 -0.68 27.08
C LYS A 746 -49.17 0.59 26.33
N ASP A 747 -49.89 1.49 27.00
CA ASP A 747 -50.28 2.82 26.49
C ASP A 747 -50.99 2.78 25.13
N TRP A 748 -51.66 1.67 24.83
CA TRP A 748 -52.46 1.48 23.62
C TRP A 748 -53.58 2.54 23.48
N LEU A 749 -54.00 3.11 24.61
CA LEU A 749 -54.91 4.25 24.71
C LEU A 749 -54.19 5.51 25.22
N THR A 750 -54.63 6.67 24.73
CA THR A 750 -54.31 7.96 25.35
C THR A 750 -55.03 8.10 26.70
N SER A 751 -54.59 9.05 27.52
CA SER A 751 -55.21 9.36 28.82
C SER A 751 -56.70 9.68 28.73
N ASP A 752 -57.16 10.16 27.57
CA ASP A 752 -58.55 10.51 27.30
C ASP A 752 -59.37 9.33 26.72
N GLY A 753 -58.77 8.14 26.60
CA GLY A 753 -59.45 6.93 26.13
C GLY A 753 -59.59 6.81 24.61
N TYR A 754 -58.75 7.52 23.85
CA TYR A 754 -58.65 7.34 22.39
C TYR A 754 -57.54 6.34 22.06
N ARG A 755 -57.63 5.63 20.93
CA ARG A 755 -56.53 4.78 20.44
C ARG A 755 -55.30 5.66 20.23
N SER A 756 -54.15 5.23 20.76
CA SER A 756 -52.88 5.88 20.54
C SER A 756 -52.52 5.85 19.05
N SER A 757 -51.91 6.91 18.53
CA SER A 757 -51.45 6.95 17.14
C SER A 757 -50.03 6.41 16.97
N THR A 758 -49.35 6.07 18.07
CA THR A 758 -47.95 5.65 18.09
C THR A 758 -47.72 4.42 18.95
N ALA A 759 -48.42 4.27 20.08
CA ALA A 759 -48.20 3.16 21.01
C ALA A 759 -49.16 1.98 20.78
N HIS A 760 -49.79 1.90 19.62
CA HIS A 760 -50.80 0.87 19.34
C HIS A 760 -50.26 -0.18 18.38
N ILE A 761 -50.56 -1.45 18.62
CA ILE A 761 -50.36 -2.54 17.66
C ILE A 761 -51.47 -2.51 16.60
N GLU A 762 -51.09 -2.53 15.32
CA GLU A 762 -52.02 -2.52 14.19
C GLU A 762 -52.66 -3.88 13.91
N GLN A 763 -51.92 -4.97 14.12
CA GLN A 763 -52.38 -6.32 13.79
C GLN A 763 -52.07 -7.34 14.89
N ILE A 764 -53.10 -8.06 15.35
CA ILE A 764 -52.95 -9.27 16.16
C ILE A 764 -53.36 -10.46 15.28
N VAL A 765 -52.44 -11.38 15.03
CA VAL A 765 -52.59 -12.45 14.05
C VAL A 765 -52.54 -13.81 14.74
N PHE A 766 -53.58 -14.60 14.52
CA PHE A 766 -53.71 -15.95 15.07
C PHE A 766 -53.20 -17.00 14.06
N ALA A 767 -52.81 -18.15 14.57
CA ALA A 767 -52.31 -19.27 13.77
C ALA A 767 -53.28 -19.77 12.67
N ASP A 768 -54.58 -19.56 12.82
CA ASP A 768 -55.60 -19.94 11.80
C ASP A 768 -55.77 -18.90 10.67
N GLY A 769 -55.00 -17.80 10.71
CA GLY A 769 -55.08 -16.68 9.78
C GLY A 769 -56.10 -15.60 10.16
N THR A 770 -56.80 -15.74 11.28
CA THR A 770 -57.62 -14.65 11.83
C THR A 770 -56.74 -13.45 12.18
N VAL A 771 -57.18 -12.24 11.82
CA VAL A 771 -56.49 -10.99 12.13
C VAL A 771 -57.44 -10.06 12.87
N TRP A 772 -57.04 -9.61 14.06
CA TRP A 772 -57.68 -8.50 14.75
C TRP A 772 -56.92 -7.22 14.46
N THR A 773 -57.63 -6.21 13.98
CA THR A 773 -57.13 -4.84 13.90
C THR A 773 -57.73 -4.02 15.02
N GLY A 774 -57.32 -2.76 15.14
CA GLY A 774 -57.96 -1.86 16.07
C GLY A 774 -59.48 -1.71 15.83
N GLU A 775 -59.95 -1.80 14.59
CA GLU A 775 -61.38 -1.78 14.25
C GLU A 775 -62.08 -3.04 14.77
N THR A 776 -61.45 -4.22 14.62
CA THR A 776 -61.95 -5.47 15.20
C THR A 776 -62.07 -5.35 16.72
N LEU A 777 -61.07 -4.76 17.39
CA LEU A 777 -61.13 -4.49 18.83
C LEU A 777 -62.23 -3.49 19.21
N SER A 778 -62.50 -2.49 18.37
CA SER A 778 -63.64 -1.58 18.54
C SER A 778 -64.99 -2.27 18.48
N ASP A 779 -65.12 -3.36 17.71
CA ASP A 779 -66.34 -4.16 17.60
C ASP A 779 -66.49 -5.22 18.71
N ILE A 780 -65.39 -5.87 19.09
CA ILE A 780 -65.33 -6.82 20.23
C ILE A 780 -65.67 -6.08 21.53
N GLY A 781 -65.02 -4.94 21.73
CA GLY A 781 -65.14 -4.07 22.90
C GLY A 781 -64.16 -4.41 24.02
N LEU A 782 -63.83 -3.38 24.81
CA LEU A 782 -62.91 -3.50 25.94
C LEU A 782 -63.68 -3.69 27.24
N THR A 783 -63.26 -4.65 28.06
CA THR A 783 -63.85 -4.87 29.39
C THR A 783 -63.04 -4.15 30.47
N THR A 784 -63.69 -3.27 31.23
CA THR A 784 -63.09 -2.65 32.41
C THR A 784 -63.81 -3.15 33.64
N VAL A 785 -63.06 -3.66 34.61
CA VAL A 785 -63.60 -4.20 35.86
C VAL A 785 -63.21 -3.27 37.02
N GLY A 786 -64.21 -2.77 37.72
CA GLY A 786 -64.06 -2.02 38.95
C GLY A 786 -63.62 -2.89 40.12
N THR A 787 -63.16 -2.24 41.18
CA THR A 787 -62.82 -2.88 42.44
C THR A 787 -64.08 -3.15 43.29
N SER A 788 -63.90 -3.50 44.56
CA SER A 788 -65.02 -3.74 45.48
C SER A 788 -65.51 -2.47 46.22
N GLY A 789 -65.07 -1.29 45.80
CA GLY A 789 -65.52 -0.02 46.38
C GLY A 789 -65.89 0.96 45.27
N ASP A 790 -66.47 2.10 45.64
CA ASP A 790 -67.01 3.09 44.72
C ASP A 790 -66.02 3.46 43.60
N ASN A 791 -66.38 3.15 42.36
CA ASN A 791 -65.53 3.42 41.19
C ASN A 791 -66.12 4.48 40.27
N THR A 792 -65.24 5.17 39.55
CA THR A 792 -65.62 5.96 38.37
C THR A 792 -64.96 5.34 37.15
N LEU A 793 -65.73 4.64 36.34
CA LEU A 793 -65.25 3.98 35.12
C LEU A 793 -65.70 4.79 33.90
N GLN A 794 -64.74 5.18 33.07
CA GLN A 794 -65.02 5.85 31.79
C GLN A 794 -64.62 4.93 30.64
N GLY A 795 -65.55 4.77 29.70
CA GLY A 795 -65.37 4.00 28.49
C GLY A 795 -64.39 4.65 27.51
N TRP A 796 -64.05 3.93 26.45
CA TRP A 796 -63.17 4.41 25.39
C TRP A 796 -63.99 4.88 24.17
N GLN A 797 -63.34 5.18 23.06
CA GLN A 797 -64.03 5.60 21.84
C GLN A 797 -64.80 4.48 21.11
N GLY A 798 -64.56 3.20 21.45
CA GLY A 798 -65.16 2.02 20.82
C GLY A 798 -66.32 1.44 21.64
N ARG A 799 -66.56 0.13 21.53
CA ARG A 799 -67.53 -0.57 22.39
C ARG A 799 -66.94 -0.81 23.79
N ASP A 800 -67.72 -0.52 24.82
CA ASP A 800 -67.34 -0.77 26.22
C ASP A 800 -68.16 -1.85 26.91
N ILE A 801 -67.51 -2.60 27.80
CA ILE A 801 -68.12 -3.43 28.83
C ILE A 801 -67.60 -2.95 30.18
N LEU A 802 -68.35 -2.09 30.88
CA LEU A 802 -67.97 -1.60 32.20
C LEU A 802 -68.65 -2.43 33.27
N LEU A 803 -67.88 -2.99 34.19
CA LEU A 803 -68.39 -3.75 35.34
C LEU A 803 -67.98 -3.01 36.60
N GLY A 804 -68.90 -2.26 37.21
CA GLY A 804 -68.60 -1.46 38.41
C GLY A 804 -68.10 -2.27 39.61
N GLY A 805 -68.48 -3.54 39.70
CA GLY A 805 -68.10 -4.39 40.83
C GLY A 805 -69.07 -4.19 41.98
N ALA A 806 -68.55 -3.99 43.19
CA ALA A 806 -69.36 -3.70 44.37
C ALA A 806 -69.10 -2.27 44.83
N GLY A 807 -70.09 -1.61 45.43
CA GLY A 807 -70.00 -0.21 45.82
C GLY A 807 -71.02 0.65 45.07
N ASP A 808 -70.94 1.96 45.26
CA ASP A 808 -71.74 2.96 44.55
C ASP A 808 -70.94 3.48 43.34
N ASP A 809 -71.12 2.84 42.18
CA ASP A 809 -70.30 3.09 40.98
C ASP A 809 -70.90 4.12 40.02
N VAL A 810 -70.01 4.88 39.37
CA VAL A 810 -70.30 5.80 38.28
C VAL A 810 -69.71 5.23 36.99
N LEU A 811 -70.57 4.73 36.11
CA LEU A 811 -70.18 4.14 34.82
C LEU A 811 -70.59 5.06 33.68
N SER A 812 -69.62 5.46 32.86
CA SER A 812 -69.85 6.31 31.67
C SER A 812 -69.25 5.65 30.44
N GLY A 813 -70.08 5.01 29.61
CA GLY A 813 -69.61 4.26 28.44
C GLY A 813 -69.04 5.09 27.30
N GLY A 814 -69.16 6.43 27.30
CA GLY A 814 -68.63 7.24 26.19
C GLY A 814 -69.37 7.00 24.86
N ALA A 815 -68.63 6.94 23.76
CA ALA A 815 -69.15 6.67 22.40
C ALA A 815 -69.36 5.15 22.19
N GLY A 816 -69.99 4.73 21.08
CA GLY A 816 -70.13 3.30 20.76
C GLY A 816 -71.35 2.58 21.38
N THR A 817 -71.47 1.28 21.13
CA THR A 817 -72.57 0.42 21.64
C THR A 817 -72.19 -0.23 22.97
N ASN A 818 -72.45 0.46 24.08
CA ASN A 818 -71.89 0.10 25.38
C ASN A 818 -72.79 -0.79 26.22
N ARG A 819 -72.17 -1.63 27.05
CA ARG A 819 -72.79 -2.38 28.13
C ARG A 819 -72.20 -1.91 29.45
N LEU A 820 -73.07 -1.39 30.32
CA LEU A 820 -72.75 -0.88 31.66
C LEU A 820 -73.38 -1.78 32.72
#